data_AF-A0A966V2W1-F1
#
_entry.id   AF-A0A966V2W1-F1
#
_cell.length_a   1.000
_cell.length_b   1.000
_cell.length_c   1.000
_cell.angle_alpha   90.00
_cell.angle_beta   90.00
_cell.angle_gamma   90.00
#
_symmetry.space_group_name_H-M   'P 1'
#
loop_
_entity.id
_entity.type
_entity.pdbx_description
1 polymer ?
#
loop_
_entity_poly.entity_id
_entity_poly.type
_entity_poly.pdbx_seq_one_letter_code
_entity_poly.pdbx_strand_id
1 'polypeptide(L)'
;MQERAMNGVEVLRRPTGDAAGELGLWLSLPSLLQIPLEEQARVMLWNHLLQALSSRTGGLDQAPGLDRPELEQCRAGLLAALTSLEPLLACRALEKGAWDEASALWTAALEHHQQLGTRHPEAAAAQASALSDGLVQVLARLDQVLTHGQWVAPCSTAEAARLHALACDLLSAIRGLKRPLPDWLPVVEEGLVRRGALALLEQPERQSRLQAVALLLRLAQLVDPMPEWLPARVEQTLVDLLEELAVQPGFSTGPAEAGALVNSCRQLTALVSDPRRQAAIAEALERARLSLELGRQPSTSHADEVLKAEQLSELVRQWLEDLELDKDQAAPDLIELGLVWIPGARALPHGTGRLDLNLAALTSAEQADPVALQRGIEAFFAPLQQADASGLGFRLQHPLASLLESLSHLWGAGGSLNGTACSALGWAQGTWNRCGGPGALGAQLLPMPYPAARLEPGSAVVRPSAIQLAALRSWLLDREALEQALGTIRRHHHDRAFLQRCRAERWWDPGDPLENLCQLVLREGFYEHTASPMASLAAWAEPSLAELASAQLIVDPQQPGSALFAVLQGLFQTHGRLPALVRHPADAAFYRLLAGREVLLISPQAAQVEAQHRSGRAFALTPGQPIAPYGLRCLAAADSRHLLRPDQGFEASLAHCLDAVELRARERSFDVVLSAWGAYDLPLCEAIGRRYGCTTLALGSEVLTRFGVTPEREDERLQPNPGLAL
;
A
#
# COMPACT_ATOMS: atom_id res chain seq x y z
N MET A 1 -53.18 -21.76 47.96
CA MET A 1 -52.92 -21.88 46.50
C MET A 1 -51.60 -22.62 46.17
N GLN A 2 -50.75 -22.94 47.16
CA GLN A 2 -49.52 -23.74 46.97
C GLN A 2 -49.73 -25.26 46.83
N GLU A 3 -50.89 -25.81 47.18
CA GLU A 3 -51.12 -27.27 47.18
C GLU A 3 -51.56 -27.86 45.83
N ARG A 4 -51.96 -27.06 44.84
CA ARG A 4 -52.50 -27.59 43.57
C ARG A 4 -51.46 -27.78 42.46
N ALA A 5 -50.20 -27.40 42.67
CA ALA A 5 -49.15 -27.51 41.66
C ALA A 5 -48.19 -28.72 41.87
N MET A 6 -48.37 -29.50 42.96
CA MET A 6 -47.45 -30.58 43.35
C MET A 6 -47.91 -32.00 42.96
N ASN A 7 -49.00 -32.17 42.19
CA ASN A 7 -49.56 -33.49 41.87
C ASN A 7 -48.76 -34.33 40.84
N GLY A 8 -47.49 -34.01 40.58
CA GLY A 8 -46.62 -34.79 39.69
C GLY A 8 -45.15 -34.86 40.13
N VAL A 9 -44.80 -34.32 41.30
CA VAL A 9 -43.42 -34.21 41.76
C VAL A 9 -43.17 -35.29 42.82
N GLU A 10 -42.45 -36.34 42.46
CA GLU A 10 -42.09 -37.43 43.37
C GLU A 10 -40.94 -36.96 44.29
N VAL A 11 -41.28 -36.54 45.52
CA VAL A 11 -40.30 -36.10 46.52
C VAL A 11 -39.73 -37.32 47.22
N LEU A 12 -38.47 -37.66 46.95
CA LEU A 12 -37.78 -38.76 47.60
C LEU A 12 -37.22 -38.29 48.96
N ARG A 13 -37.75 -38.82 50.07
CA ARG A 13 -37.09 -38.71 51.38
C ARG A 13 -36.13 -39.88 51.55
N ARG A 14 -34.84 -39.70 51.26
CA ARG A 14 -33.81 -40.68 51.63
C ARG A 14 -33.08 -40.25 52.91
N PRO A 15 -32.99 -41.12 53.93
CA PRO A 15 -32.05 -40.92 55.03
C PRO A 15 -30.66 -41.35 54.52
N THR A 16 -29.73 -40.41 54.37
CA THR A 16 -28.31 -40.76 54.16
C THR A 16 -27.68 -41.06 55.51
N GLY A 17 -27.24 -42.30 55.70
CA GLY A 17 -26.30 -42.64 56.76
C GLY A 17 -24.92 -42.07 56.41
N ASP A 18 -24.70 -40.80 56.73
CA ASP A 18 -23.39 -40.23 57.04
C ASP A 18 -23.57 -38.87 57.73
N ALA A 19 -22.64 -38.53 58.63
CA ALA A 19 -22.83 -37.72 59.83
C ALA A 19 -23.02 -36.19 59.66
N ALA A 20 -23.66 -35.71 58.60
CA ALA A 20 -24.13 -34.32 58.51
C ALA A 20 -25.52 -34.28 57.86
N GLY A 21 -26.56 -34.32 58.71
CA GLY A 21 -27.95 -34.26 58.27
C GLY A 21 -28.33 -32.88 57.77
N GLU A 22 -28.08 -32.59 56.49
CA GLU A 22 -28.70 -31.46 55.81
C GLU A 22 -30.12 -31.83 55.37
N LEU A 23 -31.12 -31.16 55.95
CA LEU A 23 -32.51 -31.22 55.49
C LEU A 23 -32.59 -30.63 54.07
N GLY A 24 -32.84 -31.48 53.07
CA GLY A 24 -32.97 -31.08 51.66
C GLY A 24 -34.16 -31.73 50.95
N LEU A 25 -34.70 -31.03 49.95
CA LEU A 25 -35.69 -31.59 49.01
C LEU A 25 -34.94 -32.28 47.87
N TRP A 26 -35.20 -33.57 47.66
CA TRP A 26 -34.63 -34.35 46.56
C TRP A 26 -35.66 -34.52 45.46
N LEU A 27 -35.33 -34.02 44.27
CA LEU A 27 -36.18 -34.10 43.08
C LEU A 27 -35.50 -34.95 42.03
N SER A 28 -36.24 -35.83 41.37
CA SER A 28 -35.76 -36.48 40.15
C SER A 28 -35.62 -35.44 39.04
N LEU A 29 -34.70 -35.67 38.09
CA LEU A 29 -34.51 -34.76 36.95
C LEU A 29 -35.82 -34.50 36.17
N PRO A 30 -36.67 -35.51 35.86
CA PRO A 30 -37.97 -35.26 35.26
C PRO A 30 -38.89 -34.38 36.12
N SER A 31 -38.90 -34.59 37.45
CA SER A 31 -39.68 -33.75 38.37
C SER A 31 -39.16 -32.31 38.44
N LEU A 32 -37.83 -32.12 38.37
CA LEU A 32 -37.18 -30.81 38.34
C LEU A 32 -37.49 -30.04 37.05
N LEU A 33 -37.52 -30.72 35.90
CA LEU A 33 -37.84 -30.11 34.61
C LEU A 33 -39.34 -29.77 34.47
N GLN A 34 -40.20 -30.45 35.24
CA GLN A 34 -41.66 -30.26 35.23
C GLN A 34 -42.18 -29.28 36.28
N ILE A 35 -41.31 -28.63 37.08
CA ILE A 35 -41.75 -27.65 38.07
C ILE A 35 -42.49 -26.51 37.34
N PRO A 36 -43.72 -26.15 37.79
CA PRO A 36 -44.54 -25.12 37.16
C PRO A 36 -44.04 -23.71 37.53
N LEU A 37 -42.84 -23.38 37.07
CA LEU A 37 -42.27 -22.03 37.13
C LEU A 37 -42.54 -21.30 35.81
N GLU A 38 -42.52 -19.97 35.87
CA GLU A 38 -42.39 -19.13 34.67
C GLU A 38 -41.09 -19.48 33.93
N GLU A 39 -41.10 -19.42 32.61
CA GLU A 39 -39.99 -19.90 31.77
C GLU A 39 -38.66 -19.20 32.08
N GLN A 40 -38.67 -17.90 32.37
CA GLN A 40 -37.46 -17.15 32.75
C GLN A 40 -36.92 -17.59 34.12
N ALA A 41 -37.82 -17.91 35.06
CA ALA A 41 -37.44 -18.49 36.35
C ALA A 41 -36.89 -19.91 36.21
N ARG A 42 -37.34 -20.70 35.22
CA ARG A 42 -36.75 -22.02 34.90
C ARG A 42 -35.31 -21.89 34.39
N VAL A 43 -35.06 -20.99 33.45
CA VAL A 43 -33.71 -20.75 32.91
C VAL A 43 -32.75 -20.32 34.03
N MET A 44 -33.16 -19.38 34.88
CA MET A 44 -32.36 -18.97 36.05
C MET A 44 -32.06 -20.13 37.00
N LEU A 45 -33.08 -20.93 37.35
CA LEU A 45 -32.92 -22.08 38.24
C LEU A 45 -31.96 -23.12 37.62
N TRP A 46 -32.15 -23.47 36.36
CA TRP A 46 -31.35 -24.49 35.69
C TRP A 46 -29.89 -24.04 35.49
N ASN A 47 -29.65 -22.77 35.14
CA ASN A 47 -28.29 -22.21 35.06
C ASN A 47 -27.60 -22.19 36.43
N HIS A 48 -28.31 -21.82 37.49
CA HIS A 48 -27.78 -21.86 38.84
C HIS A 48 -27.41 -23.30 39.27
N LEU A 49 -28.26 -24.27 38.92
CA LEU A 49 -27.99 -25.69 39.19
C LEU A 49 -26.80 -26.21 38.37
N LEU A 50 -26.65 -25.83 37.11
CA LEU A 50 -25.49 -26.19 36.28
C LEU A 50 -24.17 -25.63 36.84
N GLN A 51 -24.19 -24.39 37.34
CA GLN A 51 -23.04 -23.77 38.00
C GLN A 51 -22.69 -24.49 39.32
N ALA A 52 -23.69 -24.82 40.13
CA ALA A 52 -23.51 -25.56 41.38
C ALA A 52 -22.97 -26.98 41.16
N LEU A 53 -23.39 -27.64 40.07
CA LEU A 53 -22.87 -28.94 39.65
C LEU A 53 -21.41 -28.84 39.16
N SER A 54 -21.03 -27.71 38.55
CA SER A 54 -19.67 -27.49 38.03
C SER A 54 -18.67 -27.00 39.09
N SER A 55 -19.11 -26.30 40.14
CA SER A 55 -18.24 -25.83 41.22
C SER A 55 -17.86 -26.94 42.19
N ARG A 56 -18.75 -27.93 42.41
CA ARG A 56 -18.47 -29.11 43.23
C ARG A 56 -17.46 -30.07 42.60
N THR A 57 -17.25 -30.00 41.29
CA THR A 57 -16.21 -30.76 40.59
C THR A 57 -14.81 -30.14 40.66
N GLY A 58 -14.67 -28.85 41.03
CA GLY A 58 -13.37 -28.14 41.02
C GLY A 58 -12.64 -28.04 42.37
N GLY A 59 -13.19 -28.60 43.45
CA GLY A 59 -12.66 -28.44 44.82
C GLY A 59 -12.14 -29.70 45.50
N LEU A 60 -12.15 -30.86 44.83
CA LEU A 60 -11.76 -32.16 45.41
C LEU A 60 -10.82 -32.92 44.46
N ASP A 61 -9.66 -32.32 44.17
CA ASP A 61 -8.62 -32.89 43.31
C ASP A 61 -7.77 -33.99 44.00
N GLN A 62 -8.29 -34.70 45.01
CA GLN A 62 -7.54 -35.76 45.72
C GLN A 62 -8.35 -36.99 46.15
N ALA A 63 -9.34 -37.42 45.36
CA ALA A 63 -9.85 -38.80 45.49
C ALA A 63 -10.00 -39.44 44.10
N PRO A 64 -9.09 -40.36 43.70
CA PRO A 64 -9.22 -41.07 42.43
C PRO A 64 -10.38 -42.05 42.53
N GLY A 65 -11.39 -41.95 41.65
CA GLY A 65 -12.32 -43.05 41.38
C GLY A 65 -13.82 -42.81 41.61
N LEU A 66 -14.35 -41.60 41.52
CA LEU A 66 -15.81 -41.39 41.45
C LEU A 66 -16.21 -40.51 40.26
N ASP A 67 -16.07 -41.06 39.05
CA ASP A 67 -16.99 -40.71 37.95
C ASP A 67 -18.40 -41.04 38.45
N ARG A 68 -19.21 -40.03 38.77
CA ARG A 68 -20.62 -40.21 39.12
C ARG A 68 -21.46 -40.04 37.84
N PRO A 69 -21.74 -41.12 37.08
CA PRO A 69 -22.48 -41.03 35.83
C PRO A 69 -23.86 -40.38 35.99
N GLU A 70 -24.47 -40.48 37.18
CA GLU A 70 -25.74 -39.85 37.51
C GLU A 70 -25.69 -38.31 37.52
N LEU A 71 -24.56 -37.71 37.94
CA LEU A 71 -24.39 -36.25 37.94
C LEU A 71 -24.18 -35.71 36.53
N GLU A 72 -23.38 -36.40 35.71
CA GLU A 72 -23.22 -36.05 34.30
C GLU A 72 -24.53 -36.27 33.52
N GLN A 73 -25.32 -37.29 33.84
CA GLN A 73 -26.65 -37.47 33.25
C GLN A 73 -27.64 -36.35 33.65
N CYS A 74 -27.59 -35.88 34.89
CA CYS A 74 -28.37 -34.70 35.32
C CYS A 74 -27.93 -33.43 34.59
N ARG A 75 -26.61 -33.22 34.46
CA ARG A 75 -26.04 -32.10 33.70
C ARG A 75 -26.48 -32.14 32.23
N ALA A 76 -26.41 -33.30 31.60
CA ALA A 76 -26.81 -33.50 30.21
C ALA A 76 -28.31 -33.16 30.00
N GLY A 77 -29.19 -33.61 30.91
CA GLY A 77 -30.62 -33.32 30.79
C GLY A 77 -30.97 -31.85 31.06
N LEU A 78 -30.25 -31.16 31.96
CA LEU A 78 -30.41 -29.71 32.15
C LEU A 78 -29.96 -28.91 30.93
N LEU A 79 -28.80 -29.25 30.36
CA LEU A 79 -28.32 -28.64 29.12
C LEU A 79 -29.30 -28.87 27.97
N ALA A 80 -29.81 -30.11 27.79
CA ALA A 80 -30.80 -30.40 26.77
C ALA A 80 -32.09 -29.57 26.95
N ALA A 81 -32.59 -29.42 28.18
CA ALA A 81 -33.76 -28.61 28.47
C ALA A 81 -33.56 -27.11 28.17
N LEU A 82 -32.37 -26.57 28.48
CA LEU A 82 -32.02 -25.17 28.17
C LEU A 82 -31.95 -24.92 26.66
N THR A 83 -31.31 -25.82 25.90
CA THR A 83 -31.22 -25.69 24.43
C THR A 83 -32.59 -25.68 23.73
N SER A 84 -33.63 -26.24 24.35
CA SER A 84 -35.02 -26.17 23.84
C SER A 84 -35.76 -24.91 24.27
N LEU A 85 -35.53 -24.43 25.50
CA LEU A 85 -36.32 -23.35 26.10
C LEU A 85 -35.82 -21.96 25.69
N GLU A 86 -34.50 -21.79 25.60
CA GLU A 86 -33.87 -20.49 25.34
C GLU A 86 -34.23 -19.89 23.96
N PRO A 87 -34.32 -20.66 22.85
CA PRO A 87 -34.81 -20.13 21.57
C PRO A 87 -36.28 -19.65 21.62
N LEU A 88 -37.13 -20.28 22.43
CA LEU A 88 -38.53 -19.86 22.59
C LEU A 88 -38.62 -18.53 23.33
N LEU A 89 -37.79 -18.34 24.35
CA LEU A 89 -37.69 -17.07 25.06
C LEU A 89 -37.09 -15.99 24.16
N ALA A 90 -36.12 -16.33 23.30
CA ALA A 90 -35.57 -15.41 22.32
C ALA A 90 -36.65 -14.89 21.36
N CYS A 91 -37.54 -15.76 20.88
CA CYS A 91 -38.70 -15.35 20.06
C CYS A 91 -39.56 -14.30 20.78
N ARG A 92 -39.89 -14.52 22.06
CA ARG A 92 -40.71 -13.58 22.84
C ARG A 92 -40.00 -12.26 23.13
N ALA A 93 -38.68 -12.29 23.29
CA ALA A 93 -37.88 -11.09 23.43
C ALA A 93 -37.89 -10.25 22.14
N LEU A 94 -37.78 -10.89 20.96
CA LEU A 94 -37.93 -10.22 19.66
C LEU A 94 -39.30 -9.57 19.50
N GLU A 95 -40.38 -10.27 19.86
CA GLU A 95 -41.76 -9.76 19.79
C GLU A 95 -41.97 -8.51 20.66
N LYS A 96 -41.14 -8.28 21.69
CA LYS A 96 -41.17 -7.12 22.59
C LYS A 96 -40.16 -6.02 22.24
N GLY A 97 -39.33 -6.21 21.22
CA GLY A 97 -38.23 -5.29 20.89
C GLY A 97 -37.01 -5.40 21.80
N ALA A 98 -36.88 -6.48 22.59
CA ALA A 98 -35.73 -6.73 23.45
C ALA A 98 -34.63 -7.47 22.67
N TRP A 99 -33.99 -6.78 21.72
CA TRP A 99 -33.06 -7.37 20.76
C TRP A 99 -31.84 -8.03 21.40
N ASP A 100 -31.24 -7.35 22.39
CA ASP A 100 -30.06 -7.85 23.11
C ASP A 100 -30.38 -9.08 23.96
N GLU A 101 -31.56 -9.09 24.59
CA GLU A 101 -32.04 -10.25 25.35
C GLU A 101 -32.26 -11.45 24.43
N ALA A 102 -32.87 -11.24 23.26
CA ALA A 102 -33.07 -12.30 22.28
C ALA A 102 -31.75 -12.90 21.78
N SER A 103 -30.77 -12.05 21.46
CA SER A 103 -29.44 -12.48 21.02
C SER A 103 -28.70 -13.28 22.08
N ALA A 104 -28.73 -12.80 23.34
CA ALA A 104 -28.12 -13.50 24.46
C ALA A 104 -28.73 -14.89 24.68
N LEU A 105 -30.06 -15.01 24.55
CA LEU A 105 -30.78 -16.26 24.74
C LEU A 105 -30.44 -17.32 23.68
N TRP A 106 -30.45 -16.98 22.38
CA TRP A 106 -30.08 -17.97 21.37
C TRP A 106 -28.59 -18.33 21.42
N THR A 107 -27.74 -17.40 21.85
CA THR A 107 -26.29 -17.63 21.98
C THR A 107 -26.01 -18.59 23.14
N ALA A 108 -26.68 -18.39 24.27
CA ALA A 108 -26.66 -19.32 25.39
C ALA A 108 -27.12 -20.73 24.97
N ALA A 109 -28.16 -20.84 24.15
CA ALA A 109 -28.62 -22.13 23.63
C ALA A 109 -27.52 -22.86 22.81
N LEU A 110 -26.77 -22.13 21.99
CA LEU A 110 -25.65 -22.70 21.23
C LEU A 110 -24.49 -23.13 22.14
N GLU A 111 -24.15 -22.33 23.15
CA GLU A 111 -23.11 -22.65 24.14
C GLU A 111 -23.49 -23.90 24.95
N HIS A 112 -24.74 -23.98 25.42
CA HIS A 112 -25.24 -25.14 26.14
C HIS A 112 -25.23 -26.41 25.26
N HIS A 113 -25.52 -26.27 23.96
CA HIS A 113 -25.41 -27.38 23.01
C HIS A 113 -23.96 -27.83 22.81
N GLN A 114 -23.01 -26.89 22.70
CA GLN A 114 -21.59 -27.21 22.61
C GLN A 114 -21.10 -27.90 23.89
N GLN A 115 -21.49 -27.41 25.06
CA GLN A 115 -21.19 -28.05 26.34
C GLN A 115 -21.75 -29.47 26.41
N LEU A 116 -22.98 -29.69 25.91
CA LEU A 116 -23.57 -31.02 25.80
C LEU A 116 -22.76 -31.92 24.85
N GLY A 117 -22.33 -31.39 23.70
CA GLY A 117 -21.58 -32.14 22.68
C GLY A 117 -20.18 -32.57 23.13
N THR A 118 -19.48 -31.76 23.92
CA THR A 118 -18.14 -32.10 24.41
C THR A 118 -18.11 -33.30 25.35
N ARG A 119 -19.21 -33.57 26.06
CA ARG A 119 -19.28 -34.63 27.08
C ARG A 119 -20.25 -35.77 26.74
N HIS A 120 -21.30 -35.47 25.97
CA HIS A 120 -22.37 -36.40 25.59
C HIS A 120 -22.75 -36.23 24.12
N PRO A 121 -21.91 -36.70 23.18
CA PRO A 121 -22.11 -36.48 21.75
C PRO A 121 -23.43 -37.06 21.22
N GLU A 122 -23.89 -38.20 21.76
CA GLU A 122 -25.17 -38.81 21.39
C GLU A 122 -26.38 -37.96 21.82
N ALA A 123 -26.34 -37.40 23.03
CA ALA A 123 -27.40 -36.53 23.54
C ALA A 123 -27.44 -35.20 22.76
N ALA A 124 -26.28 -34.63 22.44
CA ALA A 124 -26.20 -33.46 21.56
C ALA A 124 -26.74 -33.78 20.15
N ALA A 125 -26.39 -34.93 19.58
CA ALA A 125 -26.89 -35.33 18.27
C ALA A 125 -28.42 -35.49 18.25
N ALA A 126 -29.03 -36.00 19.33
CA ALA A 126 -30.48 -36.09 19.47
C ALA A 126 -31.13 -34.70 19.60
N GLN A 127 -30.47 -33.79 20.31
CA GLN A 127 -31.00 -32.46 20.61
C GLN A 127 -30.84 -31.43 19.47
N ALA A 128 -29.89 -31.65 18.55
CA ALA A 128 -29.57 -30.71 17.48
C ALA A 128 -30.75 -30.38 16.55
N SER A 129 -31.70 -31.31 16.34
CA SER A 129 -32.89 -31.04 15.54
C SER A 129 -33.81 -30.01 16.21
N ALA A 130 -34.11 -30.22 17.50
CA ALA A 130 -34.96 -29.32 18.26
C ALA A 130 -34.34 -27.92 18.42
N LEU A 131 -33.02 -27.85 18.59
CA LEU A 131 -32.29 -26.58 18.59
C LEU A 131 -32.35 -25.89 17.24
N SER A 132 -32.11 -26.63 16.14
CA SER A 132 -32.21 -26.09 14.78
C SER A 132 -33.60 -25.53 14.50
N ASP A 133 -34.66 -26.27 14.86
CA ASP A 133 -36.05 -25.83 14.70
C ASP A 133 -36.34 -24.55 15.51
N GLY A 134 -35.85 -24.49 16.75
CA GLY A 134 -35.97 -23.30 17.60
C GLY A 134 -35.28 -22.07 17.02
N LEU A 135 -34.03 -22.21 16.55
CA LEU A 135 -33.28 -21.12 15.94
C LEU A 135 -33.90 -20.67 14.60
N VAL A 136 -34.46 -21.59 13.81
CA VAL A 136 -35.22 -21.26 12.60
C VAL A 136 -36.46 -20.43 12.93
N GLN A 137 -37.17 -20.72 14.03
CA GLN A 137 -38.31 -19.90 14.48
C GLN A 137 -37.87 -18.50 14.91
N VAL A 138 -36.75 -18.38 15.61
CA VAL A 138 -36.16 -17.09 15.98
C VAL A 138 -35.85 -16.27 14.73
N LEU A 139 -35.25 -16.88 13.71
CA LEU A 139 -34.95 -16.21 12.45
C LEU A 139 -36.22 -15.78 11.71
N ALA A 140 -37.25 -16.62 11.68
CA ALA A 140 -38.54 -16.28 11.09
C ALA A 140 -39.20 -15.08 11.80
N ARG A 141 -39.07 -14.99 13.13
CA ARG A 141 -39.54 -13.83 13.91
C ARG A 141 -38.77 -12.57 13.57
N LEU A 142 -37.46 -12.67 13.41
CA LEU A 142 -36.61 -11.56 13.02
C LEU A 142 -36.95 -11.07 11.60
N ASP A 143 -37.22 -11.97 10.65
CA ASP A 143 -37.70 -11.60 9.31
C ASP A 143 -39.07 -10.91 9.34
N GLN A 144 -39.99 -11.38 10.19
CA GLN A 144 -41.30 -10.75 10.36
C GLN A 144 -41.20 -9.32 10.91
N VAL A 145 -40.26 -9.06 11.82
CA VAL A 145 -39.94 -7.71 12.30
C VAL A 145 -39.36 -6.86 11.18
N LEU A 146 -38.33 -7.35 10.49
CA LEU A 146 -37.54 -6.59 9.52
C LEU A 146 -38.25 -6.32 8.19
N THR A 147 -39.06 -7.28 7.73
CA THR A 147 -39.61 -7.30 6.37
C THR A 147 -41.09 -6.94 6.36
N HIS A 148 -41.82 -7.40 7.36
CA HIS A 148 -43.28 -7.24 7.43
C HIS A 148 -43.72 -6.21 8.47
N GLY A 149 -42.79 -5.62 9.23
CA GLY A 149 -43.08 -4.65 10.28
C GLY A 149 -44.01 -5.22 11.35
N GLN A 150 -43.98 -6.53 11.58
CA GLN A 150 -44.76 -7.15 12.64
C GLN A 150 -44.08 -6.90 13.99
N TRP A 151 -44.89 -6.54 15.00
CA TRP A 151 -44.45 -6.13 16.34
C TRP A 151 -43.69 -4.79 16.36
N VAL A 152 -42.64 -4.70 17.18
CA VAL A 152 -41.85 -3.49 17.38
C VAL A 152 -40.91 -3.34 16.20
N ALA A 153 -41.19 -2.38 15.31
CA ALA A 153 -40.30 -2.04 14.21
C ALA A 153 -39.00 -1.39 14.74
N PRO A 154 -37.86 -1.55 14.05
CA PRO A 154 -36.65 -0.81 14.37
C PRO A 154 -36.91 0.70 14.29
N CYS A 155 -36.43 1.43 15.29
CA CYS A 155 -36.61 2.87 15.46
C CYS A 155 -35.65 3.71 14.59
N SER A 156 -34.65 3.08 13.97
CA SER A 156 -33.68 3.74 13.08
C SER A 156 -33.12 2.80 12.01
N THR A 157 -32.53 3.39 10.97
CA THR A 157 -31.81 2.65 9.92
C THR A 157 -30.59 1.91 10.47
N ALA A 158 -29.89 2.49 11.45
CA ALA A 158 -28.79 1.83 12.15
C ALA A 158 -29.25 0.61 12.96
N GLU A 159 -30.39 0.71 13.64
CA GLU A 159 -30.96 -0.44 14.36
C GLU A 159 -31.43 -1.53 13.38
N ALA A 160 -32.04 -1.16 12.25
CA ALA A 160 -32.39 -2.11 11.20
C ALA A 160 -31.15 -2.83 10.63
N ALA A 161 -30.07 -2.09 10.37
CA ALA A 161 -28.80 -2.66 9.89
C ALA A 161 -28.19 -3.64 10.90
N ARG A 162 -28.18 -3.28 12.20
CA ARG A 162 -27.74 -4.16 13.29
C ARG A 162 -28.58 -5.43 13.40
N LEU A 163 -29.91 -5.32 13.30
CA LEU A 163 -30.81 -6.47 13.33
C LEU A 163 -30.60 -7.39 12.12
N HIS A 164 -30.31 -6.83 10.94
CA HIS A 164 -29.94 -7.61 9.77
C HIS A 164 -28.60 -8.35 9.95
N ALA A 165 -27.62 -7.75 10.63
CA ALA A 165 -26.38 -8.44 10.99
C ALA A 165 -26.65 -9.63 11.93
N LEU A 166 -27.48 -9.43 12.96
CA LEU A 166 -27.90 -10.50 13.88
C LEU A 166 -28.63 -11.65 13.16
N ALA A 167 -29.46 -11.36 12.16
CA ALA A 167 -30.09 -12.37 11.30
C ALA A 167 -29.05 -13.26 10.61
N CYS A 168 -27.95 -12.69 10.17
CA CYS A 168 -26.91 -13.38 9.43
C CYS A 168 -26.03 -14.25 10.34
N ASP A 169 -25.74 -13.78 11.55
CA ASP A 169 -25.09 -14.58 12.59
C ASP A 169 -25.94 -15.80 12.95
N LEU A 170 -27.24 -15.59 13.12
CA LEU A 170 -28.20 -16.67 13.41
C LEU A 170 -28.31 -17.68 12.26
N LEU A 171 -28.36 -17.22 11.01
CA LEU A 171 -28.31 -18.09 9.82
C LEU A 171 -27.05 -18.96 9.78
N SER A 172 -25.90 -18.37 10.13
CA SER A 172 -24.63 -19.10 10.19
C SER A 172 -24.64 -20.16 11.30
N ALA A 173 -25.20 -19.82 12.47
CA ALA A 173 -25.37 -20.76 13.57
C ALA A 173 -26.29 -21.94 13.21
N ILE A 174 -27.45 -21.67 12.58
CA ILE A 174 -28.38 -22.70 12.11
C ILE A 174 -27.69 -23.68 11.17
N ARG A 175 -26.87 -23.18 10.24
CA ARG A 175 -26.09 -24.04 9.32
C ARG A 175 -25.01 -24.85 10.00
N GLY A 176 -24.36 -24.29 11.02
CA GLY A 176 -23.34 -24.98 11.80
C GLY A 176 -23.83 -26.30 12.40
N LEU A 177 -25.14 -26.41 12.67
CA LEU A 177 -25.77 -27.63 13.19
C LEU A 177 -25.91 -28.75 12.16
N LYS A 178 -25.68 -28.48 10.86
CA LYS A 178 -25.72 -29.45 9.74
C LYS A 178 -27.01 -30.28 9.70
N ARG A 179 -28.16 -29.65 9.98
CA ARG A 179 -29.49 -30.28 9.95
C ARG A 179 -30.24 -29.94 8.67
N PRO A 180 -31.19 -30.79 8.25
CA PRO A 180 -32.07 -30.47 7.14
C PRO A 180 -32.82 -29.17 7.47
N LEU A 181 -32.78 -28.23 6.53
CA LEU A 181 -33.42 -26.92 6.67
C LEU A 181 -34.77 -26.93 5.94
N PRO A 182 -35.77 -26.14 6.40
CA PRO A 182 -37.04 -26.05 5.69
C PRO A 182 -36.89 -25.46 4.29
N ASP A 183 -37.70 -25.94 3.34
CA ASP A 183 -37.63 -25.53 1.93
C ASP A 183 -37.91 -24.02 1.70
N TRP A 184 -38.60 -23.36 2.64
CA TRP A 184 -38.89 -21.93 2.58
C TRP A 184 -37.72 -21.05 3.08
N LEU A 185 -36.78 -21.62 3.84
CA LEU A 185 -35.70 -20.87 4.48
C LEU A 185 -34.77 -20.17 3.47
N PRO A 186 -34.37 -20.77 2.33
CA PRO A 186 -33.53 -20.08 1.34
C PRO A 186 -34.17 -18.81 0.77
N VAL A 187 -35.51 -18.79 0.63
CA VAL A 187 -36.24 -17.62 0.12
C VAL A 187 -36.22 -16.48 1.14
N VAL A 188 -36.39 -16.81 2.42
CA VAL A 188 -36.30 -15.85 3.53
C VAL A 188 -34.86 -15.32 3.67
N GLU A 189 -33.88 -16.21 3.56
CA GLU A 189 -32.47 -15.85 3.59
C GLU A 189 -32.09 -14.88 2.46
N GLU A 190 -32.49 -15.16 1.22
CA GLU A 190 -32.20 -14.27 0.09
C GLU A 190 -32.71 -12.84 0.36
N GLY A 191 -33.95 -12.73 0.84
CA GLY A 191 -34.55 -11.45 1.20
C GLY A 191 -33.82 -10.73 2.33
N LEU A 192 -33.49 -11.45 3.41
CA LEU A 192 -32.78 -10.92 4.58
C LEU A 192 -31.36 -10.46 4.22
N VAL A 193 -30.64 -11.26 3.46
CA VAL A 193 -29.26 -10.97 3.04
C VAL A 193 -29.24 -9.78 2.09
N ARG A 194 -30.17 -9.71 1.13
CA ARG A 194 -30.27 -8.57 0.21
C ARG A 194 -30.59 -7.26 0.93
N ARG A 195 -31.62 -7.25 1.80
CA ARG A 195 -32.01 -6.05 2.57
C ARG A 195 -30.92 -5.65 3.56
N GLY A 196 -30.31 -6.63 4.23
CA GLY A 196 -29.23 -6.42 5.18
C GLY A 196 -27.98 -5.83 4.54
N ALA A 197 -27.58 -6.34 3.38
CA ALA A 197 -26.45 -5.80 2.63
C ALA A 197 -26.67 -4.31 2.28
N LEU A 198 -27.86 -3.96 1.78
CA LEU A 198 -28.18 -2.58 1.43
C LEU A 198 -28.24 -1.67 2.67
N ALA A 199 -28.90 -2.11 3.74
CA ALA A 199 -29.00 -1.34 4.98
C ALA A 199 -27.63 -1.09 5.65
N LEU A 200 -26.71 -2.05 5.57
CA LEU A 200 -25.34 -1.94 6.08
C LEU A 200 -24.46 -1.03 5.20
N LEU A 201 -24.68 -1.01 3.88
CA LEU A 201 -24.00 -0.07 2.97
C LEU A 201 -24.40 1.39 3.19
N GLU A 202 -25.60 1.63 3.72
CA GLU A 202 -26.07 2.98 4.08
C GLU A 202 -25.42 3.49 5.38
N GLN A 203 -24.76 2.62 6.15
CA GLN A 203 -24.07 3.03 7.36
C GLN A 203 -22.66 3.57 7.04
N PRO A 204 -22.22 4.67 7.70
CA PRO A 204 -20.89 5.25 7.46
C PRO A 204 -19.76 4.37 8.03
N GLU A 205 -20.09 3.48 8.96
CA GLU A 205 -19.15 2.64 9.68
C GLU A 205 -18.48 1.61 8.76
N ARG A 206 -17.15 1.51 8.89
CA ARG A 206 -16.35 0.55 8.13
C ARG A 206 -16.72 -0.90 8.42
N GLN A 207 -16.99 -1.24 9.68
CA GLN A 207 -17.41 -2.59 10.08
C GLN A 207 -18.73 -2.98 9.41
N SER A 208 -19.66 -2.04 9.31
CA SER A 208 -20.93 -2.22 8.61
C SER A 208 -20.72 -2.47 7.10
N ARG A 209 -19.83 -1.71 6.45
CA ARG A 209 -19.44 -1.96 5.04
C ARG A 209 -18.75 -3.32 4.82
N LEU A 210 -17.91 -3.78 5.75
CA LEU A 210 -17.29 -5.12 5.70
C LEU A 210 -18.33 -6.24 5.80
N GLN A 211 -19.27 -6.11 6.74
CA GLN A 211 -20.39 -7.04 6.87
C GLN A 211 -21.27 -7.02 5.61
N ALA A 212 -21.51 -5.84 5.03
CA ALA A 212 -22.27 -5.72 3.79
C ALA A 212 -21.63 -6.49 2.63
N VAL A 213 -20.31 -6.45 2.47
CA VAL A 213 -19.58 -7.22 1.45
C VAL A 213 -19.80 -8.72 1.63
N ALA A 214 -19.70 -9.23 2.86
CA ALA A 214 -19.95 -10.64 3.15
C ALA A 214 -21.38 -11.06 2.77
N LEU A 215 -22.37 -10.19 3.02
CA LEU A 215 -23.75 -10.42 2.64
C LEU A 215 -23.97 -10.37 1.13
N LEU A 216 -23.36 -9.43 0.41
CA LEU A 216 -23.46 -9.37 -1.06
C LEU A 216 -22.82 -10.61 -1.73
N LEU A 217 -21.69 -11.09 -1.21
CA LEU A 217 -21.06 -12.33 -1.67
C LEU A 217 -21.94 -13.55 -1.38
N ARG A 218 -22.63 -13.55 -0.23
CA ARG A 218 -23.62 -14.60 0.09
C ARG A 218 -24.82 -14.54 -0.84
N LEU A 219 -25.33 -13.36 -1.17
CA LEU A 219 -26.42 -13.17 -2.11
C LEU A 219 -26.05 -13.73 -3.50
N ALA A 220 -24.79 -13.57 -3.92
CA ALA A 220 -24.30 -14.11 -5.19
C ALA A 220 -24.32 -15.65 -5.25
N GLN A 221 -24.28 -16.32 -4.10
CA GLN A 221 -24.40 -17.78 -4.00
C GLN A 221 -25.86 -18.27 -3.97
N LEU A 222 -26.80 -17.37 -3.67
CA LEU A 222 -28.22 -17.69 -3.50
C LEU A 222 -29.05 -17.42 -4.76
N VAL A 223 -28.60 -16.49 -5.61
CA VAL A 223 -29.37 -16.02 -6.77
C VAL A 223 -28.76 -16.55 -8.07
N ASP A 224 -29.54 -17.34 -8.81
CA ASP A 224 -29.22 -17.83 -10.16
C ASP A 224 -30.44 -17.59 -11.09
N PRO A 225 -30.32 -16.79 -12.17
CA PRO A 225 -29.10 -16.14 -12.67
C PRO A 225 -28.66 -14.94 -11.80
N MET A 226 -27.35 -14.83 -11.59
CA MET A 226 -26.76 -13.74 -10.83
C MET A 226 -27.04 -12.38 -11.50
N PRO A 227 -27.59 -11.38 -10.78
CA PRO A 227 -27.84 -10.06 -11.33
C PRO A 227 -26.54 -9.31 -11.66
N GLU A 228 -26.49 -8.60 -12.79
CA GLU A 228 -25.29 -7.87 -13.23
C GLU A 228 -24.84 -6.76 -12.27
N TRP A 229 -25.78 -6.18 -11.50
CA TRP A 229 -25.46 -5.14 -10.52
C TRP A 229 -24.67 -5.68 -9.31
N LEU A 230 -24.77 -6.98 -9.02
CA LEU A 230 -24.26 -7.56 -7.78
C LEU A 230 -22.72 -7.63 -7.77
N PRO A 231 -22.03 -8.17 -8.81
CA PRO A 231 -20.57 -8.11 -8.88
C PRO A 231 -20.03 -6.68 -8.86
N ALA A 232 -20.66 -5.77 -9.61
CA ALA A 232 -20.24 -4.36 -9.66
C ALA A 232 -20.37 -3.67 -8.29
N ARG A 233 -21.39 -4.02 -7.50
CA ARG A 233 -21.59 -3.44 -6.17
C ARG A 233 -20.59 -3.98 -5.14
N VAL A 234 -20.23 -5.26 -5.20
CA VAL A 234 -19.17 -5.85 -4.36
C VAL A 234 -17.82 -5.22 -4.73
N GLU A 235 -17.52 -5.10 -6.02
CA GLU A 235 -16.30 -4.47 -6.53
C GLU A 235 -16.14 -3.04 -6.01
N GLN A 236 -17.15 -2.18 -6.19
CA GLN A 236 -17.12 -0.80 -5.71
C GLN A 236 -16.87 -0.72 -4.19
N THR A 237 -17.61 -1.52 -3.41
CA THR A 237 -17.52 -1.46 -1.94
C THR A 237 -16.15 -1.95 -1.44
N LEU A 238 -15.58 -2.96 -2.10
CA LEU A 238 -14.23 -3.45 -1.79
C LEU A 238 -13.16 -2.44 -2.18
N VAL A 239 -13.29 -1.76 -3.32
CA VAL A 239 -12.38 -0.68 -3.72
C VAL A 239 -12.43 0.45 -2.70
N ASP A 240 -13.60 0.93 -2.31
CA ASP A 240 -13.76 1.99 -1.31
C ASP A 240 -13.11 1.59 0.04
N LEU A 241 -13.28 0.34 0.47
CA LEU A 241 -12.68 -0.19 1.71
C LEU A 241 -11.15 -0.34 1.62
N LEU A 242 -10.62 -0.68 0.43
CA LEU A 242 -9.18 -0.80 0.18
C LEU A 242 -8.51 0.59 0.05
N GLU A 243 -9.19 1.56 -0.56
CA GLU A 243 -8.73 2.94 -0.63
C GLU A 243 -8.70 3.60 0.75
N GLU A 244 -9.73 3.41 1.57
CA GLU A 244 -9.77 3.91 2.95
C GLU A 244 -8.65 3.30 3.81
N LEU A 245 -8.36 2.02 3.61
CA LEU A 245 -7.21 1.32 4.21
C LEU A 245 -5.86 1.90 3.78
N ALA A 246 -5.74 2.33 2.53
CA ALA A 246 -4.52 2.93 2.01
C ALA A 246 -4.28 4.36 2.53
N VAL A 247 -5.34 5.07 2.94
CA VAL A 247 -5.27 6.49 3.35
C VAL A 247 -5.15 6.67 4.88
N GLN A 248 -5.62 5.72 5.71
CA GLN A 248 -5.58 5.85 7.18
C GLN A 248 -5.01 4.59 7.87
N PRO A 249 -3.68 4.47 8.05
CA PRO A 249 -3.03 3.30 8.64
C PRO A 249 -3.20 3.17 10.17
N GLY A 250 -3.78 4.17 10.83
CA GLY A 250 -3.82 4.29 12.30
C GLY A 250 -5.01 3.64 13.02
N PHE A 251 -5.97 3.07 12.30
CA PHE A 251 -7.12 2.38 12.93
C PHE A 251 -6.96 0.87 12.77
N SER A 252 -6.68 0.19 13.90
CA SER A 252 -6.33 -1.23 13.96
C SER A 252 -7.32 -2.11 13.19
N THR A 253 -6.94 -2.58 12.01
CA THR A 253 -7.54 -3.81 11.48
C THR A 253 -6.99 -4.97 12.29
N GLY A 254 -7.85 -5.65 13.04
CA GLY A 254 -7.48 -6.94 13.60
C GLY A 254 -7.11 -7.92 12.48
N PRO A 255 -6.26 -8.93 12.73
CA PRO A 255 -5.89 -9.93 11.73
C PRO A 255 -7.10 -10.66 11.12
N ALA A 256 -8.22 -10.75 11.85
CA ALA A 256 -9.45 -11.34 11.36
C ALA A 256 -10.12 -10.52 10.23
N GLU A 257 -10.13 -9.18 10.34
CA GLU A 257 -10.77 -8.29 9.35
C GLU A 257 -9.96 -8.21 8.05
N ALA A 258 -8.64 -8.17 8.18
CA ALA A 258 -7.69 -8.27 7.07
C ALA A 258 -7.86 -9.60 6.30
N GLY A 259 -7.96 -10.72 7.02
CA GLY A 259 -8.24 -12.02 6.43
C GLY A 259 -9.60 -12.10 5.75
N ALA A 260 -10.62 -11.45 6.32
CA ALA A 260 -11.96 -11.38 5.75
C ALA A 260 -11.99 -10.58 4.44
N LEU A 261 -11.26 -9.46 4.35
CA LEU A 261 -11.12 -8.67 3.13
C LEU A 261 -10.44 -9.45 2.00
N VAL A 262 -9.31 -10.12 2.29
CA VAL A 262 -8.60 -10.95 1.31
C VAL A 262 -9.48 -12.10 0.80
N ASN A 263 -10.20 -12.77 1.70
CA ASN A 263 -11.14 -13.83 1.31
C ASN A 263 -12.30 -13.29 0.46
N SER A 264 -12.81 -12.10 0.78
CA SER A 264 -13.90 -11.45 0.04
C SER A 264 -13.47 -11.09 -1.38
N CYS A 265 -12.28 -10.53 -1.55
CA CYS A 265 -11.73 -10.24 -2.87
C CYS A 265 -11.47 -11.52 -3.69
N ARG A 266 -11.00 -12.61 -3.07
CA ARG A 266 -10.84 -13.91 -3.76
C ARG A 266 -12.17 -14.46 -4.26
N GLN A 267 -13.24 -14.32 -3.47
CA GLN A 267 -14.58 -14.71 -3.87
C GLN A 267 -15.11 -13.83 -5.01
N LEU A 268 -14.82 -12.52 -5.03
CA LEU A 268 -15.16 -11.64 -6.14
C LEU A 268 -14.46 -12.05 -7.45
N THR A 269 -13.18 -12.44 -7.43
CA THR A 269 -12.47 -12.92 -8.63
C THR A 269 -13.16 -14.13 -9.27
N ALA A 270 -13.77 -15.00 -8.45
CA ALA A 270 -14.53 -16.15 -8.93
C ALA A 270 -15.90 -15.76 -9.53
N LEU A 271 -16.45 -14.59 -9.17
CA LEU A 271 -17.74 -14.09 -9.64
C LEU A 271 -17.63 -13.24 -10.92
N VAL A 272 -16.46 -12.63 -11.20
CA VAL A 272 -16.25 -11.77 -12.36
C VAL A 272 -15.77 -12.63 -13.54
N SER A 273 -16.53 -12.65 -14.65
CA SER A 273 -16.19 -13.44 -15.84
C SER A 273 -15.21 -12.76 -16.81
N ASP A 274 -14.94 -11.46 -16.63
CA ASP A 274 -14.02 -10.68 -17.48
C ASP A 274 -12.54 -10.89 -17.04
N PRO A 275 -11.68 -11.47 -17.89
CA PRO A 275 -10.28 -11.76 -17.56
C PRO A 275 -9.46 -10.52 -17.21
N ARG A 276 -9.77 -9.35 -17.80
CA ARG A 276 -9.05 -8.10 -17.52
C ARG A 276 -9.36 -7.57 -16.13
N ARG A 277 -10.63 -7.68 -15.72
CA ARG A 277 -11.05 -7.31 -14.36
C ARG A 277 -10.56 -8.32 -13.32
N GLN A 278 -10.53 -9.61 -13.65
CA GLN A 278 -9.91 -10.62 -12.78
C GLN A 278 -8.43 -10.32 -12.50
N ALA A 279 -7.67 -9.91 -13.53
CA ALA A 279 -6.27 -9.53 -13.37
C ALA A 279 -6.10 -8.28 -12.47
N ALA A 280 -6.93 -7.26 -12.66
CA ALA A 280 -6.89 -6.05 -11.84
C ALA A 280 -7.24 -6.33 -10.36
N ILE A 281 -8.22 -7.21 -10.11
CA ILE A 281 -8.60 -7.62 -8.76
C ILE A 281 -7.49 -8.46 -8.11
N ALA A 282 -6.85 -9.36 -8.85
CA ALA A 282 -5.71 -10.14 -8.36
C ALA A 282 -4.50 -9.26 -8.01
N GLU A 283 -4.23 -8.23 -8.82
CA GLU A 283 -3.17 -7.26 -8.58
C GLU A 283 -3.47 -6.38 -7.36
N ALA A 284 -4.72 -5.92 -7.19
CA ALA A 284 -5.16 -5.18 -6.01
C ALA A 284 -5.10 -6.04 -4.73
N LEU A 285 -5.38 -7.35 -4.85
CA LEU A 285 -5.28 -8.33 -3.78
C LEU A 285 -3.85 -8.55 -3.31
N GLU A 286 -2.90 -8.70 -4.23
CA GLU A 286 -1.48 -8.83 -3.89
C GLU A 286 -0.96 -7.54 -3.25
N ARG A 287 -1.38 -6.36 -3.75
CA ARG A 287 -1.07 -5.07 -3.11
C ARG A 287 -1.63 -4.95 -1.69
N ALA A 288 -2.87 -5.38 -1.46
CA ALA A 288 -3.49 -5.38 -0.14
C ALA A 288 -2.86 -6.41 0.80
N ARG A 289 -2.51 -7.60 0.28
CA ARG A 289 -1.82 -8.65 1.02
C ARG A 289 -0.43 -8.20 1.48
N LEU A 290 0.36 -7.60 0.59
CA LEU A 290 1.65 -7.00 0.91
C LEU A 290 1.50 -5.91 1.98
N SER A 291 0.47 -5.07 1.88
CA SER A 291 0.18 -4.02 2.88
C SER A 291 -0.23 -4.58 4.25
N LEU A 292 -0.96 -5.69 4.28
CA LEU A 292 -1.39 -6.38 5.50
C LEU A 292 -0.27 -7.23 6.13
N GLU A 293 0.64 -7.77 5.31
CA GLU A 293 1.87 -8.43 5.76
C GLU A 293 2.85 -7.41 6.36
N LEU A 294 2.91 -6.19 5.83
CA LEU A 294 3.64 -5.05 6.44
C LEU A 294 3.06 -4.59 7.79
N GLY A 295 1.74 -4.70 7.97
CA GLY A 295 1.06 -4.39 9.25
C GLY A 295 1.07 -5.52 10.29
N ARG A 296 1.54 -6.72 9.92
CA ARG A 296 1.61 -7.90 10.78
C ARG A 296 3.05 -8.35 10.95
N GLN A 297 3.83 -7.69 11.80
CA GLN A 297 4.69 -8.48 12.69
C GLN A 297 4.61 -7.99 14.14
N PRO A 298 4.35 -8.91 15.09
CA PRO A 298 4.74 -8.65 16.46
C PRO A 298 6.25 -8.42 16.47
N SER A 299 6.70 -7.56 17.37
CA SER A 299 8.10 -7.42 17.74
C SER A 299 8.61 -8.75 18.33
N THR A 300 8.73 -9.80 17.51
CA THR A 300 9.55 -10.96 17.83
C THR A 300 10.98 -10.50 17.69
N SER A 301 11.73 -10.66 18.78
CA SER A 301 13.10 -10.26 19.03
C SER A 301 14.15 -10.91 18.12
N HIS A 302 13.94 -10.90 16.81
CA HIS A 302 14.92 -11.27 15.78
C HIS A 302 15.33 -10.08 14.89
N ALA A 303 15.06 -8.86 15.36
CA ALA A 303 15.31 -7.62 14.61
C ALA A 303 16.79 -7.29 14.32
N ASP A 304 17.77 -8.14 14.67
CA ASP A 304 19.19 -7.74 14.61
C ASP A 304 20.12 -8.62 13.77
N GLU A 305 19.71 -9.79 13.24
CA GLU A 305 20.63 -10.57 12.40
C GLU A 305 20.52 -10.21 10.92
N VAL A 306 21.37 -9.27 10.51
CA VAL A 306 21.67 -8.98 9.10
C VAL A 306 22.17 -10.25 8.42
N LEU A 307 21.52 -10.65 7.31
CA LEU A 307 21.86 -11.85 6.57
C LEU A 307 23.25 -11.72 5.94
N LYS A 308 24.13 -12.70 6.15
CA LYS A 308 25.48 -12.70 5.56
C LYS A 308 25.45 -13.15 4.10
N ALA A 309 26.40 -12.64 3.30
CA ALA A 309 26.52 -12.98 1.88
C ALA A 309 26.60 -14.49 1.60
N GLU A 310 27.33 -15.24 2.44
CA GLU A 310 27.44 -16.71 2.33
C GLU A 310 26.08 -17.42 2.48
N GLN A 311 25.26 -16.96 3.44
CA GLN A 311 23.92 -17.52 3.67
C GLN A 311 22.99 -17.21 2.49
N LEU A 312 23.12 -16.03 1.89
CA LEU A 312 22.35 -15.66 0.71
C LEU A 312 22.68 -16.55 -0.49
N SER A 313 23.96 -16.83 -0.71
CA SER A 313 24.41 -17.72 -1.79
C SER A 313 23.87 -19.14 -1.62
N GLU A 314 23.80 -19.63 -0.38
CA GLU A 314 23.18 -20.93 -0.06
C GLU A 314 21.68 -20.93 -0.36
N LEU A 315 20.96 -19.87 0.06
CA LEU A 315 19.51 -19.75 -0.17
C LEU A 315 19.16 -19.74 -1.67
N VAL A 316 19.96 -19.04 -2.49
CA VAL A 316 19.75 -19.05 -3.95
C VAL A 316 20.03 -20.43 -4.54
N ARG A 317 21.05 -21.14 -4.05
CA ARG A 317 21.36 -22.51 -4.51
C ARG A 317 20.25 -23.49 -4.16
N GLN A 318 19.75 -23.44 -2.93
CA GLN A 318 18.63 -24.26 -2.49
C GLN A 318 17.37 -23.98 -3.33
N TRP A 319 17.09 -22.72 -3.63
CA TRP A 319 15.98 -22.35 -4.51
C TRP A 319 16.14 -22.90 -5.94
N LEU A 320 17.36 -22.89 -6.50
CA LEU A 320 17.65 -23.51 -7.80
C LEU A 320 17.44 -25.03 -7.77
N GLU A 321 17.88 -25.70 -6.71
CA GLU A 321 17.69 -27.15 -6.53
C GLU A 321 16.20 -27.52 -6.46
N ASP A 322 15.40 -26.74 -5.71
CA ASP A 322 13.95 -26.92 -5.62
C ASP A 322 13.27 -26.76 -7.00
N LEU A 323 13.72 -25.80 -7.81
CA LEU A 323 13.26 -25.60 -9.19
C LEU A 323 13.60 -26.75 -10.12
N GLU A 324 14.75 -27.39 -9.94
CA GLU A 324 15.14 -28.56 -10.73
C GLU A 324 14.39 -29.84 -10.34
N LEU A 325 13.98 -29.95 -9.07
CA LEU A 325 13.20 -31.08 -8.56
C LEU A 325 11.74 -31.05 -9.02
N ASP A 326 11.20 -29.87 -9.33
CA ASP A 326 9.81 -29.68 -9.75
C ASP A 326 9.60 -29.78 -11.29
N LYS A 327 10.59 -30.32 -12.03
CA LYS A 327 10.60 -30.47 -13.51
C LYS A 327 9.42 -31.28 -14.10
N ASP A 328 8.64 -31.98 -13.28
CA ASP A 328 7.42 -32.70 -13.70
C ASP A 328 6.19 -31.77 -13.86
N GLN A 329 6.23 -30.56 -13.31
CA GLN A 329 5.32 -29.47 -13.66
C GLN A 329 6.02 -28.55 -14.67
N ALA A 330 5.27 -27.90 -15.56
CA ALA A 330 5.82 -27.05 -16.61
C ALA A 330 6.66 -25.89 -16.01
N ALA A 331 7.95 -26.14 -15.78
CA ALA A 331 8.88 -25.17 -15.26
C ALA A 331 8.92 -23.98 -16.22
N PRO A 332 8.84 -22.74 -15.73
CA PRO A 332 8.90 -21.58 -16.60
C PRO A 332 10.25 -21.58 -17.32
N ASP A 333 10.24 -21.54 -18.65
CA ASP A 333 11.44 -21.47 -19.51
C ASP A 333 12.32 -20.24 -19.19
N LEU A 334 11.78 -19.28 -18.44
CA LEU A 334 12.40 -18.01 -18.20
C LEU A 334 12.02 -17.41 -16.84
N ILE A 335 13.04 -16.96 -16.10
CA ILE A 335 12.92 -16.42 -14.75
C ILE A 335 13.21 -14.92 -14.76
N GLU A 336 12.31 -14.13 -14.20
CA GLU A 336 12.52 -12.69 -13.99
C GLU A 336 13.19 -12.42 -12.64
N LEU A 337 14.27 -11.62 -12.68
CA LEU A 337 15.03 -11.21 -11.52
C LEU A 337 14.74 -9.75 -11.17
N GLY A 338 14.29 -9.47 -9.94
CA GLY A 338 13.98 -8.13 -9.44
C GLY A 338 14.84 -7.71 -8.25
N LEU A 339 14.86 -6.40 -7.99
CA LEU A 339 15.57 -5.78 -6.86
C LEU A 339 14.57 -4.94 -6.07
N VAL A 340 14.34 -5.28 -4.80
CA VAL A 340 13.28 -4.67 -3.98
C VAL A 340 13.80 -4.21 -2.62
N TRP A 341 13.05 -3.32 -1.96
CA TRP A 341 13.30 -2.91 -0.58
C TRP A 341 12.01 -3.07 0.24
N ILE A 342 11.93 -4.14 1.03
CA ILE A 342 10.75 -4.48 1.83
C ILE A 342 11.20 -4.80 3.26
N PRO A 343 11.17 -3.83 4.20
CA PRO A 343 11.57 -4.04 5.57
C PRO A 343 10.81 -5.21 6.22
N GLY A 344 11.52 -6.10 6.91
CA GLY A 344 10.94 -7.25 7.61
C GLY A 344 10.53 -8.44 6.73
N ALA A 345 10.65 -8.34 5.39
CA ALA A 345 10.37 -9.46 4.49
C ALA A 345 11.57 -10.39 4.31
N ARG A 346 11.33 -11.58 3.73
CA ARG A 346 12.37 -12.56 3.40
C ARG A 346 13.42 -11.94 2.46
N ALA A 347 14.65 -12.47 2.49
CA ALA A 347 15.74 -12.03 1.62
C ALA A 347 15.48 -12.33 0.14
N LEU A 348 14.78 -13.44 -0.14
CA LEU A 348 14.45 -13.91 -1.50
C LEU A 348 12.93 -14.09 -1.68
N PRO A 349 12.15 -13.00 -1.82
CA PRO A 349 10.77 -13.12 -2.26
C PRO A 349 10.74 -13.75 -3.66
N HIS A 350 9.93 -14.79 -3.84
CA HIS A 350 9.81 -15.51 -5.11
C HIS A 350 8.37 -15.97 -5.37
N GLY A 351 8.05 -16.12 -6.65
CA GLY A 351 6.79 -16.67 -7.14
C GLY A 351 7.04 -17.48 -8.41
N THR A 352 5.99 -17.99 -9.05
CA THR A 352 6.13 -18.73 -10.31
C THR A 352 6.78 -17.88 -11.39
N GLY A 353 8.03 -18.20 -11.76
CA GLY A 353 8.81 -17.48 -12.79
C GLY A 353 9.45 -16.16 -12.34
N ARG A 354 9.49 -15.86 -11.04
CA ARG A 354 10.07 -14.61 -10.50
C ARG A 354 10.88 -14.85 -9.23
N LEU A 355 12.06 -14.24 -9.16
CA LEU A 355 12.92 -14.23 -7.97
C LEU A 355 13.44 -12.80 -7.74
N ASP A 356 13.09 -12.22 -6.60
CA ASP A 356 13.53 -10.89 -6.22
C ASP A 356 14.61 -10.97 -5.12
N LEU A 357 15.55 -10.01 -5.13
CA LEU A 357 16.48 -9.78 -4.03
C LEU A 357 15.97 -8.62 -3.16
N ASN A 358 15.66 -8.89 -1.89
CA ASN A 358 15.25 -7.87 -0.93
C ASN A 358 16.46 -7.27 -0.21
N LEU A 359 16.79 -6.03 -0.56
CA LEU A 359 17.93 -5.31 0.03
C LEU A 359 17.75 -4.99 1.52
N ALA A 360 16.51 -4.84 1.99
CA ALA A 360 16.25 -4.54 3.40
C ALA A 360 16.65 -5.70 4.33
N ALA A 361 16.78 -6.93 3.81
CA ALA A 361 17.26 -8.08 4.58
C ALA A 361 18.81 -8.12 4.72
N LEU A 362 19.51 -7.30 3.93
CA LEU A 362 20.98 -7.26 3.88
C LEU A 362 21.58 -6.10 4.67
N THR A 363 20.73 -5.25 5.26
CA THR A 363 21.13 -4.04 5.99
C THR A 363 20.30 -3.87 7.24
N SER A 364 20.87 -3.37 8.33
CA SER A 364 20.08 -2.93 9.47
C SER A 364 19.39 -1.60 9.15
N ALA A 365 18.25 -1.32 9.79
CA ALA A 365 17.47 -0.11 9.55
C ALA A 365 18.26 1.20 9.81
N GLU A 366 19.31 1.14 10.63
CA GLU A 366 20.11 2.29 11.04
C GLU A 366 21.38 2.50 10.18
N GLN A 367 21.91 1.46 9.54
CA GLN A 367 23.15 1.55 8.75
C GLN A 367 23.10 0.67 7.48
N ALA A 368 22.84 1.31 6.34
CA ALA A 368 23.03 0.69 5.04
C ALA A 368 24.49 0.87 4.59
N ASP A 369 25.33 -0.14 4.81
CA ASP A 369 26.72 -0.17 4.30
C ASP A 369 26.74 -0.55 2.80
N PRO A 370 27.22 0.33 1.90
CA PRO A 370 27.33 0.02 0.48
C PRO A 370 28.19 -1.22 0.19
N VAL A 371 29.23 -1.49 1.00
CA VAL A 371 30.11 -2.65 0.80
C VAL A 371 29.40 -3.95 1.20
N ALA A 372 28.60 -3.93 2.25
CA ALA A 372 27.77 -5.08 2.63
C ALA A 372 26.74 -5.41 1.55
N LEU A 373 26.05 -4.38 1.03
CA LEU A 373 25.12 -4.52 -0.10
C LEU A 373 25.81 -5.05 -1.35
N GLN A 374 27.05 -4.63 -1.62
CA GLN A 374 27.86 -5.17 -2.71
C GLN A 374 27.97 -6.68 -2.63
N ARG A 375 28.50 -7.14 -1.51
CA ARG A 375 28.78 -8.54 -1.28
C ARG A 375 27.49 -9.36 -1.30
N GLY A 376 26.39 -8.81 -0.79
CA GLY A 376 25.07 -9.42 -0.89
C GLY A 376 24.59 -9.59 -2.33
N ILE A 377 24.62 -8.52 -3.14
CA ILE A 377 24.22 -8.60 -4.56
C ILE A 377 25.12 -9.57 -5.33
N GLU A 378 26.43 -9.52 -5.10
CA GLU A 378 27.39 -10.45 -5.73
C GLU A 378 27.10 -11.91 -5.34
N ALA A 379 26.80 -12.16 -4.06
CA ALA A 379 26.46 -13.49 -3.57
C ALA A 379 25.10 -14.02 -4.07
N PHE A 380 24.15 -13.13 -4.35
CA PHE A 380 22.89 -13.48 -5.01
C PHE A 380 23.14 -13.98 -6.45
N PHE A 381 24.00 -13.29 -7.21
CA PHE A 381 24.26 -13.64 -8.60
C PHE A 381 25.22 -14.83 -8.77
N ALA A 382 26.11 -15.09 -7.82
CA ALA A 382 27.15 -16.12 -7.97
C ALA A 382 26.60 -17.53 -8.29
N PRO A 383 25.55 -18.06 -7.60
CA PRO A 383 24.94 -19.34 -7.97
C PRO A 383 24.19 -19.30 -9.30
N LEU A 384 23.53 -18.18 -9.62
CA LEU A 384 22.78 -18.01 -10.88
C LEU A 384 23.71 -18.07 -12.10
N GLN A 385 24.90 -17.45 -12.00
CA GLN A 385 25.92 -17.48 -13.04
C GLN A 385 26.49 -18.90 -13.25
N GLN A 386 26.52 -19.72 -12.20
CA GLN A 386 26.93 -21.13 -12.31
C GLN A 386 25.83 -21.99 -12.95
N ALA A 387 24.56 -21.65 -12.70
CA ALA A 387 23.39 -22.37 -13.20
C ALA A 387 22.96 -21.97 -14.64
N ASP A 388 23.31 -20.78 -15.13
CA ASP A 388 23.03 -20.35 -16.50
C ASP A 388 23.71 -21.28 -17.54
N ALA A 389 24.85 -21.88 -17.18
CA ALA A 389 25.50 -22.92 -17.99
C ALA A 389 24.66 -24.21 -18.18
N SER A 390 23.57 -24.38 -17.42
CA SER A 390 22.66 -25.54 -17.46
C SER A 390 21.41 -25.33 -18.32
N GLY A 391 21.22 -24.15 -18.92
CA GLY A 391 20.13 -23.88 -19.89
C GLY A 391 18.88 -23.18 -19.36
N LEU A 392 18.91 -22.61 -18.15
CA LEU A 392 17.84 -21.74 -17.61
C LEU A 392 17.97 -20.31 -18.18
N GLY A 393 16.88 -19.74 -18.70
CA GLY A 393 16.90 -18.36 -19.20
C GLY A 393 16.58 -17.32 -18.11
N PHE A 394 17.40 -16.28 -17.99
CA PHE A 394 17.16 -15.18 -17.05
C PHE A 394 16.82 -13.85 -17.75
N ARG A 395 15.86 -13.10 -17.19
CA ARG A 395 15.59 -11.70 -17.51
C ARG A 395 15.74 -10.82 -16.29
N LEU A 396 16.29 -9.63 -16.48
CA LEU A 396 16.43 -8.65 -15.40
C LEU A 396 15.37 -7.59 -15.52
N GLN A 397 14.59 -7.42 -14.46
CA GLN A 397 13.78 -6.22 -14.31
C GLN A 397 14.68 -5.00 -14.17
N HIS A 398 14.20 -3.86 -14.66
CA HIS A 398 14.92 -2.61 -14.53
C HIS A 398 15.00 -2.21 -13.04
N PRO A 399 16.19 -2.10 -12.42
CA PRO A 399 16.32 -2.04 -10.96
C PRO A 399 15.68 -0.79 -10.35
N LEU A 400 15.65 0.32 -11.09
CA LEU A 400 14.90 1.50 -10.65
C LEU A 400 13.39 1.25 -10.56
N ALA A 401 12.81 0.52 -11.51
CA ALA A 401 11.36 0.32 -11.55
C ALA A 401 10.90 -0.61 -10.42
N SER A 402 11.59 -1.74 -10.24
CA SER A 402 11.31 -2.69 -9.15
C SER A 402 11.55 -2.09 -7.77
N LEU A 403 12.61 -1.29 -7.59
CA LEU A 403 12.82 -0.56 -6.35
C LEU A 403 11.69 0.45 -6.09
N LEU A 404 11.35 1.29 -7.06
CA LEU A 404 10.30 2.31 -6.88
C LEU A 404 8.92 1.70 -6.62
N GLU A 405 8.61 0.54 -7.21
CA GLU A 405 7.42 -0.22 -6.90
C GLU A 405 7.38 -0.57 -5.40
N SER A 406 8.41 -1.26 -4.90
CA SER A 406 8.50 -1.63 -3.47
C SER A 406 8.54 -0.41 -2.52
N LEU A 407 9.24 0.66 -2.90
CA LEU A 407 9.36 1.87 -2.08
C LEU A 407 8.08 2.69 -2.05
N SER A 408 7.30 2.71 -3.13
CA SER A 408 5.99 3.37 -3.13
C SER A 408 5.04 2.74 -2.10
N HIS A 409 5.13 1.43 -1.89
CA HIS A 409 4.40 0.74 -0.82
C HIS A 409 4.94 1.13 0.56
N LEU A 410 6.26 1.17 0.74
CA LEU A 410 6.87 1.62 2.00
C LEU A 410 6.41 3.04 2.37
N TRP A 411 6.48 3.97 1.42
CA TRP A 411 6.09 5.37 1.64
C TRP A 411 4.58 5.50 1.86
N GLY A 412 3.75 4.73 1.15
CA GLY A 412 2.30 4.65 1.39
C GLY A 412 1.94 4.17 2.79
N ALA A 413 2.75 3.27 3.36
CA ALA A 413 2.61 2.80 4.74
C ALA A 413 3.16 3.78 5.80
N GLY A 414 3.64 4.96 5.39
CA GLY A 414 4.27 5.95 6.27
C GLY A 414 5.72 5.65 6.63
N GLY A 415 6.31 4.60 6.03
CA GLY A 415 7.73 4.31 6.16
C GLY A 415 8.60 5.32 5.41
N SER A 416 9.85 5.45 5.83
CA SER A 416 10.82 6.35 5.19
C SER A 416 12.22 5.77 5.24
N LEU A 417 13.00 6.05 4.20
CA LEU A 417 14.42 5.82 4.17
C LEU A 417 15.18 7.03 4.72
N ASN A 418 16.25 6.76 5.47
CA ASN A 418 17.21 7.79 5.84
C ASN A 418 18.17 8.10 4.66
N GLY A 419 18.99 9.14 4.81
CA GLY A 419 19.88 9.58 3.74
C GLY A 419 20.93 8.54 3.31
N THR A 420 21.35 7.66 4.23
CA THR A 420 22.31 6.58 3.96
C THR A 420 21.66 5.45 3.17
N ALA A 421 20.44 5.03 3.51
CA ALA A 421 19.68 4.03 2.76
C ALA A 421 19.37 4.50 1.34
N CYS A 422 18.97 5.76 1.13
CA CYS A 422 18.78 6.33 -0.21
C CYS A 422 20.07 6.29 -1.05
N SER A 423 21.23 6.61 -0.44
CA SER A 423 22.54 6.49 -1.12
C SER A 423 22.86 5.05 -1.49
N ALA A 424 22.58 4.12 -0.57
CA ALA A 424 22.83 2.71 -0.72
C ALA A 424 22.01 2.08 -1.87
N LEU A 425 20.77 2.54 -2.09
CA LEU A 425 19.95 2.12 -3.22
C LEU A 425 20.56 2.51 -4.57
N GLY A 426 21.04 3.74 -4.72
CA GLY A 426 21.70 4.19 -5.95
C GLY A 426 22.95 3.36 -6.27
N TRP A 427 23.69 2.99 -5.22
CA TRP A 427 24.84 2.11 -5.34
C TRP A 427 24.44 0.67 -5.74
N ALA A 428 23.39 0.13 -5.12
CA ALA A 428 22.86 -1.20 -5.41
C ALA A 428 22.38 -1.35 -6.86
N GLN A 429 21.76 -0.32 -7.44
CA GLN A 429 21.36 -0.31 -8.86
C GLN A 429 22.55 -0.51 -9.81
N GLY A 430 23.66 0.20 -9.55
CA GLY A 430 24.87 0.08 -10.36
C GLY A 430 25.46 -1.33 -10.28
N THR A 431 25.48 -1.91 -9.09
CA THR A 431 26.00 -3.27 -8.86
C THR A 431 25.11 -4.34 -9.47
N TRP A 432 23.79 -4.20 -9.34
CA TRP A 432 22.81 -5.07 -9.97
C TRP A 432 23.02 -5.19 -11.48
N ASN A 433 23.14 -4.04 -12.17
CA ASN A 433 23.37 -4.01 -13.61
C ASN A 433 24.72 -4.63 -14.01
N ARG A 434 25.78 -4.45 -13.19
CA ARG A 434 27.09 -5.06 -13.44
C ARG A 434 27.07 -6.59 -13.29
N CYS A 435 26.41 -7.11 -12.25
CA CYS A 435 26.39 -8.54 -11.95
C CYS A 435 25.39 -9.32 -12.83
N GLY A 436 24.27 -8.69 -13.19
CA GLY A 436 23.23 -9.32 -14.01
C GLY A 436 23.39 -9.10 -15.52
N GLY A 437 24.07 -8.04 -15.96
CA GLY A 437 24.10 -7.62 -17.36
C GLY A 437 24.74 -8.62 -18.34
N PRO A 438 24.74 -8.27 -19.65
CA PRO A 438 25.18 -9.17 -20.74
C PRO A 438 26.65 -9.61 -20.69
N GLY A 439 27.48 -8.98 -19.85
CA GLY A 439 28.88 -9.36 -19.63
C GLY A 439 29.14 -10.23 -18.39
N ALA A 440 28.09 -10.59 -17.63
CA ALA A 440 28.18 -11.36 -16.39
C ALA A 440 27.21 -12.55 -16.41
N LEU A 441 25.94 -12.35 -16.00
CA LEU A 441 24.90 -13.40 -16.08
C LEU A 441 24.36 -13.58 -17.51
N GLY A 442 24.55 -12.62 -18.43
CA GLY A 442 24.00 -12.73 -19.78
C GLY A 442 22.50 -12.45 -19.87
N ALA A 443 21.85 -12.12 -18.75
CA ALA A 443 20.41 -11.91 -18.69
C ALA A 443 19.97 -10.69 -19.52
N GLN A 444 18.85 -10.84 -20.23
CA GLN A 444 18.28 -9.75 -21.01
C GLN A 444 17.65 -8.73 -20.05
N LEU A 445 18.17 -7.49 -20.07
CA LEU A 445 17.56 -6.38 -19.34
C LEU A 445 16.22 -6.02 -19.99
N LEU A 446 15.15 -6.13 -19.22
CA LEU A 446 13.81 -5.71 -19.64
C LEU A 446 13.77 -4.20 -19.86
N PRO A 447 13.03 -3.73 -20.87
CA PRO A 447 12.90 -2.30 -21.11
C PRO A 447 12.23 -1.65 -19.91
N MET A 448 12.63 -0.40 -19.63
CA MET A 448 12.00 0.40 -18.59
C MET A 448 10.49 0.52 -18.84
N PRO A 449 9.63 0.24 -17.84
CA PRO A 449 8.19 0.15 -18.01
C PRO A 449 7.52 1.52 -18.18
N TYR A 450 8.25 2.62 -17.97
CA TYR A 450 7.68 3.96 -18.08
C TYR A 450 7.39 4.36 -19.54
N PRO A 451 6.28 5.04 -19.82
CA PRO A 451 5.97 5.53 -21.16
C PRO A 451 6.94 6.65 -21.57
N ALA A 452 7.03 6.93 -22.86
CA ALA A 452 7.70 8.14 -23.32
C ALA A 452 6.93 9.40 -22.86
N ALA A 453 7.64 10.49 -22.57
CA ALA A 453 7.03 11.76 -22.18
C ALA A 453 5.98 12.21 -23.21
N ARG A 454 4.77 12.52 -22.74
CA ARG A 454 3.68 13.02 -23.57
C ARG A 454 3.86 14.52 -23.79
N LEU A 455 4.11 14.90 -25.03
CA LEU A 455 4.31 16.28 -25.45
C LEU A 455 3.01 16.85 -26.01
N GLU A 456 2.12 17.29 -25.11
CA GLU A 456 0.81 17.84 -25.43
C GLU A 456 0.73 19.33 -25.05
N PRO A 457 -0.18 20.13 -25.65
CA PRO A 457 -0.41 21.49 -25.20
C PRO A 457 -0.67 21.56 -23.69
N GLY A 458 0.06 22.42 -22.98
CA GLY A 458 -0.07 22.59 -21.53
C GLY A 458 0.66 21.54 -20.68
N SER A 459 1.39 20.60 -21.28
CA SER A 459 2.21 19.65 -20.52
C SER A 459 3.47 20.30 -19.95
N ALA A 460 3.85 19.95 -18.71
CA ALA A 460 5.17 20.23 -18.15
C ALA A 460 6.03 18.97 -18.21
N VAL A 461 7.26 19.06 -18.72
CA VAL A 461 8.22 17.95 -18.75
C VAL A 461 9.58 18.43 -18.27
N VAL A 462 10.14 17.71 -17.29
CA VAL A 462 11.38 18.10 -16.64
C VAL A 462 12.37 16.95 -16.56
N ARG A 463 13.66 17.27 -16.73
CA ARG A 463 14.78 16.39 -16.47
C ARG A 463 15.74 17.13 -15.54
N PRO A 464 15.59 17.00 -14.22
CA PRO A 464 16.51 17.62 -13.29
C PRO A 464 17.91 17.01 -13.46
N SER A 465 18.94 17.83 -13.32
CA SER A 465 20.31 17.34 -13.32
C SER A 465 20.63 16.58 -12.03
N ALA A 466 21.63 15.71 -12.05
CA ALA A 466 22.10 15.03 -10.84
C ALA A 466 22.52 16.03 -9.74
N ILE A 467 23.03 17.21 -10.13
CA ILE A 467 23.44 18.29 -9.22
C ILE A 467 22.21 18.91 -8.54
N GLN A 468 21.19 19.23 -9.33
CA GLN A 468 19.91 19.73 -8.79
C GLN A 468 19.28 18.72 -7.83
N LEU A 469 19.23 17.44 -8.20
CA LEU A 469 18.71 16.38 -7.34
C LEU A 469 19.52 16.25 -6.04
N ALA A 470 20.85 16.32 -6.10
CA ALA A 470 21.71 16.23 -4.91
C ALA A 470 21.49 17.39 -3.94
N ALA A 471 21.39 18.62 -4.45
CA ALA A 471 21.07 19.79 -3.62
C ALA A 471 19.65 19.72 -3.04
N LEU A 472 18.66 19.26 -3.81
CA LEU A 472 17.29 19.03 -3.31
C LEU A 472 17.23 17.92 -2.27
N ARG A 473 18.02 16.85 -2.40
CA ARG A 473 18.18 15.82 -1.37
C ARG A 473 18.69 16.44 -0.07
N SER A 474 19.74 17.24 -0.12
CA SER A 474 20.24 17.94 1.08
C SER A 474 19.17 18.85 1.68
N TRP A 475 18.37 19.54 0.86
CA TRP A 475 17.27 20.40 1.32
C TRP A 475 16.17 19.64 2.07
N LEU A 476 15.87 18.42 1.62
CA LEU A 476 14.84 17.57 2.20
C LEU A 476 15.33 16.83 3.45
N LEU A 477 16.61 16.47 3.52
CA LEU A 477 17.14 15.58 4.57
C LEU A 477 17.95 16.30 5.65
N ASP A 478 18.64 17.42 5.34
CA ASP A 478 19.60 18.05 6.25
C ASP A 478 19.71 19.57 6.03
N ARG A 479 18.68 20.30 6.49
CA ARG A 479 18.63 21.77 6.36
C ARG A 479 19.68 22.49 7.19
N GLU A 480 20.05 21.94 8.35
CA GLU A 480 21.02 22.56 9.25
C GLU A 480 22.43 22.52 8.63
N ALA A 481 22.84 21.37 8.08
CA ALA A 481 24.13 21.28 7.41
C ALA A 481 24.20 22.16 6.15
N LEU A 482 23.08 22.34 5.43
CA LEU A 482 23.01 23.29 4.32
C LEU A 482 23.26 24.74 4.75
N GLU A 483 22.72 25.16 5.89
CA GLU A 483 22.95 26.52 6.42
C GLU A 483 24.45 26.73 6.74
N GLN A 484 25.08 25.75 7.37
CA GLN A 484 26.51 25.76 7.65
C GLN A 484 27.36 25.76 6.37
N ALA A 485 26.94 24.97 5.37
CA ALA A 485 27.58 24.91 4.05
C ALA A 485 27.51 26.24 3.31
N LEU A 486 26.35 26.91 3.28
CA LEU A 486 26.20 28.25 2.73
C LEU A 486 27.11 29.26 3.44
N GLY A 487 27.19 29.20 4.77
CA GLY A 487 28.11 30.04 5.55
C GLY A 487 29.59 29.80 5.20
N THR A 488 29.94 28.59 4.80
CA THR A 488 31.30 28.23 4.37
C THR A 488 31.58 28.70 2.94
N ILE A 489 30.66 28.47 2.00
CA ILE A 489 30.76 28.98 0.62
C ILE A 489 30.89 30.50 0.64
N ARG A 490 30.10 31.22 1.44
CA ARG A 490 30.20 32.68 1.58
C ARG A 490 31.57 33.17 2.04
N ARG A 491 32.23 32.45 2.95
CA ARG A 491 33.59 32.81 3.42
C ARG A 491 34.65 32.55 2.35
N HIS A 492 34.41 31.57 1.48
CA HIS A 492 35.38 31.10 0.49
C HIS A 492 34.94 31.36 -0.96
N HIS A 493 33.95 32.22 -1.20
CA HIS A 493 33.38 32.42 -2.54
C HIS A 493 34.37 33.07 -3.53
N HIS A 494 35.44 33.69 -3.03
CA HIS A 494 36.56 34.20 -3.83
C HIS A 494 37.68 33.16 -4.04
N ASP A 495 37.70 32.08 -3.26
CA ASP A 495 38.71 31.02 -3.34
C ASP A 495 38.30 29.98 -4.38
N ARG A 496 38.72 30.22 -5.64
CA ARG A 496 38.47 29.30 -6.75
C ARG A 496 39.04 27.90 -6.49
N ALA A 497 40.18 27.80 -5.81
CA ALA A 497 40.78 26.51 -5.50
C ALA A 497 39.95 25.73 -4.47
N PHE A 498 39.32 26.40 -3.51
CA PHE A 498 38.34 25.79 -2.62
C PHE A 498 37.13 25.24 -3.40
N LEU A 499 36.46 26.08 -4.19
CA LEU A 499 35.26 25.66 -4.93
C LEU A 499 35.57 24.50 -5.89
N GLN A 500 36.74 24.52 -6.55
CA GLN A 500 37.18 23.46 -7.45
C GLN A 500 37.66 22.19 -6.74
N ARG A 501 38.07 22.27 -5.47
CA ARG A 501 38.43 21.10 -4.65
C ARG A 501 37.21 20.30 -4.22
N CYS A 502 36.04 20.93 -4.09
CA CYS A 502 34.75 20.27 -3.89
C CYS A 502 34.27 19.54 -5.16
N ARG A 503 35.15 18.80 -5.83
CA ARG A 503 34.84 17.94 -6.98
C ARG A 503 34.60 16.54 -6.45
N ALA A 504 33.41 16.01 -6.72
CA ALA A 504 33.09 14.65 -6.33
C ALA A 504 34.05 13.70 -7.05
N GLU A 505 35.03 13.16 -6.31
CA GLU A 505 35.82 12.01 -6.77
C GLU A 505 34.88 10.81 -7.03
N ARG A 506 33.67 10.84 -6.47
CA ARG A 506 32.63 9.81 -6.55
C ARG A 506 31.24 10.46 -6.67
N TRP A 507 30.83 10.76 -7.89
CA TRP A 507 29.50 11.26 -8.28
C TRP A 507 28.28 10.45 -7.74
N TRP A 508 28.50 9.28 -7.13
CA TRP A 508 27.46 8.42 -6.56
C TRP A 508 27.23 8.58 -5.06
N ASP A 509 28.07 9.33 -4.33
CA ASP A 509 27.92 9.55 -2.88
C ASP A 509 27.64 11.03 -2.56
N PRO A 510 26.43 11.54 -2.81
CA PRO A 510 26.07 12.95 -2.61
C PRO A 510 25.87 13.31 -1.14
N GLY A 511 26.59 12.65 -0.22
CA GLY A 511 26.41 12.77 1.22
C GLY A 511 26.64 14.18 1.75
N ASP A 512 27.62 14.91 1.22
CA ASP A 512 28.06 16.20 1.76
C ASP A 512 27.24 17.39 1.19
N PRO A 513 26.44 18.09 2.03
CA PRO A 513 25.71 19.28 1.61
C PRO A 513 26.61 20.42 1.10
N LEU A 514 27.85 20.54 1.59
CA LEU A 514 28.79 21.55 1.12
C LEU A 514 29.22 21.29 -0.32
N GLU A 515 29.57 20.05 -0.64
CA GLU A 515 29.96 19.66 -1.98
C GLU A 515 28.80 19.83 -2.97
N ASN A 516 27.59 19.40 -2.59
CA ASN A 516 26.39 19.54 -3.42
C ASN A 516 26.10 21.01 -3.76
N LEU A 517 26.17 21.91 -2.76
CA LEU A 517 25.98 23.34 -2.97
C LEU A 517 27.11 23.96 -3.81
N CYS A 518 28.37 23.58 -3.59
CA CYS A 518 29.49 24.04 -4.43
C CYS A 518 29.27 23.68 -5.90
N GLN A 519 28.78 22.46 -6.19
CA GLN A 519 28.46 22.05 -7.56
C GLN A 519 27.27 22.82 -8.13
N LEU A 520 26.22 23.06 -7.34
CA LEU A 520 25.08 23.87 -7.75
C LEU A 520 25.51 25.31 -8.11
N VAL A 521 26.45 25.90 -7.35
CA VAL A 521 26.99 27.23 -7.63
C VAL A 521 27.88 27.24 -8.88
N LEU A 522 28.81 26.28 -8.99
CA LEU A 522 29.80 26.26 -10.06
C LEU A 522 29.22 25.87 -11.42
N ARG A 523 28.35 24.87 -11.46
CA ARG A 523 27.89 24.23 -12.71
C ARG A 523 26.50 24.66 -13.12
N GLU A 524 25.61 24.86 -12.15
CA GLU A 524 24.21 25.22 -12.39
C GLU A 524 23.95 26.72 -12.20
N GLY A 525 24.91 27.47 -11.65
CA GLY A 525 24.85 28.93 -11.53
C GLY A 525 23.89 29.43 -10.45
N PHE A 526 23.63 28.65 -9.40
CA PHE A 526 22.97 29.16 -8.21
C PHE A 526 23.89 30.11 -7.43
N TYR A 527 23.32 31.13 -6.79
CA TYR A 527 24.04 31.97 -5.84
C TYR A 527 23.06 32.63 -4.87
N GLU A 528 23.48 32.72 -3.63
CA GLU A 528 22.66 33.19 -2.53
C GLU A 528 22.72 34.72 -2.33
N HIS A 529 21.63 35.31 -1.86
CA HIS A 529 21.62 36.71 -1.46
C HIS A 529 22.45 36.92 -0.19
N THR A 530 23.23 38.01 -0.14
CA THR A 530 24.21 38.24 0.94
C THR A 530 23.56 38.38 2.32
N ALA A 531 22.38 38.98 2.41
CA ALA A 531 21.70 39.18 3.68
C ALA A 531 20.88 37.97 4.15
N SER A 532 20.50 37.06 3.25
CA SER A 532 19.45 36.07 3.49
C SER A 532 19.67 34.78 2.68
N PRO A 533 20.77 34.06 2.88
CA PRO A 533 21.18 32.99 1.99
C PRO A 533 20.25 31.77 2.01
N MET A 534 19.71 31.43 3.19
CA MET A 534 18.72 30.37 3.33
C MET A 534 17.39 30.71 2.65
N ALA A 535 17.00 31.99 2.62
CA ALA A 535 15.80 32.43 1.90
C ALA A 535 15.97 32.26 0.39
N SER A 536 17.17 32.53 -0.15
CA SER A 536 17.49 32.28 -1.55
C SER A 536 17.46 30.81 -1.91
N LEU A 537 17.99 29.96 -1.02
CA LEU A 537 17.92 28.52 -1.23
C LEU A 537 16.48 28.00 -1.17
N ALA A 538 15.65 28.52 -0.27
CA ALA A 538 14.22 28.20 -0.21
C ALA A 538 13.48 28.64 -1.47
N ALA A 539 13.73 29.88 -1.92
CA ALA A 539 13.16 30.44 -3.15
C ALA A 539 13.54 29.66 -4.41
N TRP A 540 14.65 28.93 -4.38
CA TRP A 540 15.03 27.98 -5.43
C TRP A 540 14.39 26.59 -5.21
N ALA A 541 14.52 26.02 -4.01
CA ALA A 541 14.15 24.64 -3.73
C ALA A 541 12.63 24.42 -3.75
N GLU A 542 11.83 25.32 -3.19
CA GLU A 542 10.39 25.15 -3.07
C GLU A 542 9.69 25.14 -4.44
N PRO A 543 9.92 26.12 -5.35
CA PRO A 543 9.35 26.05 -6.70
C PRO A 543 9.90 24.88 -7.51
N SER A 544 11.17 24.50 -7.29
CA SER A 544 11.74 23.32 -7.96
C SER A 544 11.02 22.03 -7.56
N LEU A 545 10.73 21.83 -6.27
CA LEU A 545 9.95 20.68 -5.80
C LEU A 545 8.50 20.72 -6.31
N ALA A 546 7.89 21.90 -6.36
CA ALA A 546 6.54 22.07 -6.91
C ALA A 546 6.47 21.72 -8.41
N GLU A 547 7.48 22.11 -9.19
CA GLU A 547 7.59 21.70 -10.60
C GLU A 547 7.75 20.17 -10.71
N LEU A 548 8.67 19.58 -9.93
CA LEU A 548 8.88 18.13 -9.94
C LEU A 548 7.63 17.34 -9.53
N ALA A 549 6.80 17.88 -8.64
CA ALA A 549 5.55 17.25 -8.20
C ALA A 549 4.44 17.27 -9.26
N SER A 550 4.42 18.30 -10.11
CA SER A 550 3.33 18.54 -11.06
C SER A 550 3.67 18.15 -12.49
N ALA A 551 4.95 18.12 -12.86
CA ALA A 551 5.42 17.80 -14.20
C ALA A 551 5.58 16.28 -14.45
N GLN A 552 5.74 15.92 -15.72
CA GLN A 552 6.28 14.62 -16.11
C GLN A 552 7.80 14.61 -15.88
N LEU A 553 8.26 13.75 -14.98
CA LEU A 553 9.66 13.63 -14.61
C LEU A 553 10.36 12.61 -15.51
N ILE A 554 11.27 13.08 -16.35
CA ILE A 554 12.14 12.22 -17.15
C ILE A 554 13.12 11.55 -16.21
N VAL A 555 13.11 10.21 -16.22
CA VAL A 555 14.08 9.43 -15.47
C VAL A 555 15.13 8.87 -16.40
N ASP A 556 16.40 9.12 -16.06
CA ASP A 556 17.54 8.63 -16.79
C ASP A 556 18.03 7.29 -16.20
N PRO A 557 17.91 6.17 -16.92
CA PRO A 557 18.35 4.86 -16.44
C PRO A 557 19.86 4.77 -16.17
N GLN A 558 20.65 5.66 -16.75
CA GLN A 558 22.11 5.66 -16.61
C GLN A 558 22.59 6.47 -15.40
N GLN A 559 21.70 7.26 -14.77
CA GLN A 559 22.05 8.04 -13.58
C GLN A 559 21.79 7.23 -12.30
N PRO A 560 22.73 7.16 -11.35
CA PRO A 560 22.56 6.50 -10.08
C PRO A 560 21.47 7.23 -9.29
N GLY A 561 20.46 6.47 -8.86
CA GLY A 561 19.23 7.02 -8.29
C GLY A 561 19.34 7.55 -6.86
N SER A 562 20.54 7.69 -6.27
CA SER A 562 20.69 7.98 -4.83
C SER A 562 19.99 9.27 -4.39
N ALA A 563 20.23 10.36 -5.12
CA ALA A 563 19.55 11.63 -4.89
C ALA A 563 18.07 11.59 -5.33
N LEU A 564 17.78 10.86 -6.43
CA LEU A 564 16.43 10.70 -6.95
C LEU A 564 15.49 10.05 -5.92
N PHE A 565 15.91 8.98 -5.23
CA PHE A 565 15.08 8.31 -4.23
C PHE A 565 14.69 9.23 -3.07
N ALA A 566 15.64 10.02 -2.56
CA ALA A 566 15.36 10.98 -1.49
C ALA A 566 14.39 12.08 -1.94
N VAL A 567 14.55 12.58 -3.17
CA VAL A 567 13.63 13.58 -3.74
C VAL A 567 12.24 12.98 -3.95
N LEU A 568 12.13 11.80 -4.55
CA LEU A 568 10.85 11.12 -4.75
C LEU A 568 10.14 10.80 -3.44
N GLN A 569 10.87 10.38 -2.40
CA GLN A 569 10.34 10.20 -1.05
C GLN A 569 9.76 11.51 -0.52
N GLY A 570 10.52 12.62 -0.60
CA GLY A 570 10.05 13.92 -0.13
C GLY A 570 8.80 14.40 -0.88
N LEU A 571 8.76 14.20 -2.20
CA LEU A 571 7.58 14.50 -3.02
C LEU A 571 6.38 13.63 -2.61
N PHE A 572 6.59 12.34 -2.40
CA PHE A 572 5.52 11.43 -1.97
C PHE A 572 4.99 11.80 -0.59
N GLN A 573 5.87 12.08 0.38
CA GLN A 573 5.47 12.48 1.73
C GLN A 573 4.71 13.80 1.75
N THR A 574 5.04 14.72 0.85
CA THR A 574 4.39 16.03 0.76
C THR A 574 3.06 15.97 0.01
N HIS A 575 2.96 15.17 -1.05
CA HIS A 575 1.81 15.18 -1.98
C HIS A 575 0.97 13.90 -1.99
N GLY A 576 1.37 12.87 -1.24
CA GLY A 576 0.70 11.56 -1.17
C GLY A 576 0.79 10.71 -2.45
N ARG A 577 1.58 11.14 -3.44
CA ARG A 577 1.73 10.43 -4.73
C ARG A 577 3.08 10.71 -5.38
N LEU A 578 3.54 9.79 -6.22
CA LEU A 578 4.71 10.02 -7.08
C LEU A 578 4.34 10.89 -8.31
N PRO A 579 5.29 11.69 -8.81
CA PRO A 579 5.12 12.35 -10.10
C PRO A 579 5.05 11.34 -11.24
N ALA A 580 4.55 11.78 -12.40
CA ALA A 580 4.47 10.94 -13.58
C ALA A 580 5.89 10.67 -14.13
N LEU A 581 6.43 9.49 -13.84
CA LEU A 581 7.74 9.07 -14.32
C LEU A 581 7.67 8.66 -15.79
N VAL A 582 8.55 9.24 -16.61
CA VAL A 582 8.56 9.05 -18.06
C VAL A 582 9.98 8.85 -18.60
N ARG A 583 10.08 8.30 -19.81
CA ARG A 583 11.32 8.27 -20.59
C ARG A 583 11.45 9.52 -21.46
N HIS A 584 12.69 9.79 -21.88
CA HIS A 584 12.99 10.88 -22.80
C HIS A 584 12.12 10.80 -24.07
N PRO A 585 11.54 11.92 -24.53
CA PRO A 585 10.77 11.91 -25.77
C PRO A 585 11.69 11.68 -26.97
N ALA A 586 11.22 10.88 -27.93
CA ALA A 586 11.89 10.72 -29.22
C ALA A 586 11.97 12.06 -29.95
N ASP A 587 13.03 12.27 -30.74
CA ASP A 587 13.23 13.52 -31.49
C ASP A 587 12.05 13.84 -32.42
N ALA A 588 11.45 12.81 -33.01
CA ALA A 588 10.24 12.96 -33.82
C ALA A 588 9.05 13.55 -33.05
N ALA A 589 8.86 13.16 -31.78
CA ALA A 589 7.82 13.72 -30.94
C ALA A 589 8.14 15.16 -30.55
N PHE A 590 9.41 15.45 -30.26
CA PHE A 590 9.88 16.81 -29.94
C PHE A 590 9.64 17.77 -31.10
N TYR A 591 10.09 17.45 -32.32
CA TYR A 591 9.88 18.34 -33.46
C TYR A 591 8.41 18.44 -33.89
N ARG A 592 7.60 17.40 -33.65
CA ARG A 592 6.15 17.46 -33.86
C ARG A 592 5.46 18.40 -32.87
N LEU A 593 5.94 18.47 -31.62
CA LEU A 593 5.45 19.46 -30.65
C LEU A 593 5.70 20.88 -31.16
N LEU A 594 6.89 21.15 -31.71
CA LEU A 594 7.24 22.50 -32.16
C LEU A 594 6.51 22.90 -33.44
N ALA A 595 6.19 21.96 -34.32
CA ALA A 595 5.62 22.19 -35.64
C ALA A 595 4.44 23.19 -35.63
N GLY A 596 4.59 24.30 -36.35
CA GLY A 596 3.57 25.34 -36.50
C GLY A 596 3.32 26.18 -35.24
N ARG A 597 4.11 26.03 -34.18
CA ARG A 597 3.95 26.72 -32.90
C ARG A 597 4.95 27.85 -32.68
N GLU A 598 4.63 28.74 -31.76
CA GLU A 598 5.55 29.77 -31.28
C GLU A 598 6.32 29.27 -30.06
N VAL A 599 7.64 29.16 -30.21
CA VAL A 599 8.56 28.61 -29.22
C VAL A 599 9.40 29.74 -28.62
N LEU A 600 9.48 29.80 -27.29
CA LEU A 600 10.41 30.64 -26.56
C LEU A 600 11.52 29.79 -25.96
N LEU A 601 12.77 30.01 -26.38
CA LEU A 601 13.95 29.40 -25.76
C LEU A 601 14.62 30.38 -24.81
N ILE A 602 14.89 29.95 -23.58
CA ILE A 602 15.59 30.73 -22.56
C ILE A 602 16.93 30.05 -22.28
N SER A 603 18.04 30.71 -22.65
CA SER A 603 19.38 30.16 -22.47
C SER A 603 20.45 31.24 -22.56
N PRO A 604 21.61 31.06 -21.89
CA PRO A 604 22.80 31.87 -22.14
C PRO A 604 23.32 31.78 -23.60
N GLN A 605 23.01 30.69 -24.31
CA GLN A 605 23.39 30.49 -25.72
C GLN A 605 22.28 30.87 -26.72
N ALA A 606 21.28 31.64 -26.27
CA ALA A 606 20.14 32.11 -27.07
C ALA A 606 20.52 32.64 -28.46
N ALA A 607 21.56 33.47 -28.54
CA ALA A 607 21.99 34.08 -29.80
C ALA A 607 22.51 33.06 -30.83
N GLN A 608 23.20 32.01 -30.37
CA GLN A 608 23.72 30.95 -31.25
C GLN A 608 22.57 30.11 -31.80
N VAL A 609 21.60 29.76 -30.94
CA VAL A 609 20.42 29.00 -31.35
C VAL A 609 19.56 29.79 -32.33
N GLU A 610 19.36 31.09 -32.06
CA GLU A 610 18.62 31.97 -32.96
C GLU A 610 19.31 32.10 -34.33
N ALA A 611 20.64 32.19 -34.35
CA ALA A 611 21.41 32.22 -35.60
C ALA A 611 21.29 30.90 -36.38
N GLN A 612 21.36 29.75 -35.70
CA GLN A 612 21.18 28.43 -36.34
C GLN A 612 19.78 28.28 -36.93
N HIS A 613 18.74 28.69 -36.21
CA HIS A 613 17.36 28.67 -36.69
C HIS A 613 17.14 29.57 -37.91
N ARG A 614 17.59 30.83 -37.84
CA ARG A 614 17.49 31.80 -38.96
C ARG A 614 18.27 31.36 -40.20
N SER A 615 19.37 30.64 -40.02
CA SER A 615 20.16 30.10 -41.14
C SER A 615 19.51 28.91 -41.85
N GLY A 616 18.44 28.35 -41.30
CA GLY A 616 17.78 27.14 -41.80
C GLY A 616 18.49 25.83 -41.43
N ARG A 617 19.70 25.88 -40.87
CA ARG A 617 20.49 24.69 -40.48
C ARG A 617 19.80 23.85 -39.41
N ALA A 618 19.02 24.48 -38.53
CA ALA A 618 18.24 23.78 -37.51
C ALA A 618 17.22 22.78 -38.10
N PHE A 619 16.78 22.97 -39.35
CA PHE A 619 15.82 22.06 -40.01
C PHE A 619 16.50 20.89 -40.74
N ALA A 620 17.83 20.86 -40.78
CA ALA A 620 18.63 19.83 -41.45
C ALA A 620 19.46 18.97 -40.47
N LEU A 621 19.17 19.04 -39.17
CA LEU A 621 19.94 18.38 -38.11
C LEU A 621 19.78 16.86 -38.10
N THR A 622 18.63 16.35 -38.55
CA THR A 622 18.31 14.92 -38.50
C THR A 622 18.22 14.38 -39.94
N PRO A 623 19.26 13.72 -40.46
CA PRO A 623 19.26 13.17 -41.80
C PRO A 623 18.07 12.20 -42.00
N GLY A 624 17.27 12.43 -43.03
CA GLY A 624 16.11 11.58 -43.36
C GLY A 624 14.82 11.91 -42.58
N GLN A 625 14.83 12.91 -41.70
CA GLN A 625 13.64 13.36 -40.99
C GLN A 625 13.41 14.87 -41.20
N PRO A 626 12.50 15.28 -42.10
CA PRO A 626 12.22 16.70 -42.30
C PRO A 626 11.57 17.28 -41.05
N ILE A 627 12.17 18.35 -40.51
CA ILE A 627 11.64 19.10 -39.38
C ILE A 627 10.66 20.15 -39.92
N ALA A 628 9.40 20.09 -39.48
CA ALA A 628 8.39 21.06 -39.86
C ALA A 628 8.73 22.47 -39.34
N PRO A 629 8.34 23.54 -40.06
CA PRO A 629 8.63 24.90 -39.64
C PRO A 629 7.93 25.26 -38.32
N TYR A 630 8.58 26.09 -37.51
CA TYR A 630 8.07 26.63 -36.25
C TYR A 630 8.66 28.02 -35.98
N GLY A 631 7.93 28.86 -35.25
CA GLY A 631 8.40 30.16 -34.81
C GLY A 631 9.34 29.99 -33.62
N LEU A 632 10.53 30.59 -33.67
CA LEU A 632 11.47 30.59 -32.56
C LEU A 632 11.80 32.02 -32.16
N ARG A 633 11.63 32.31 -30.88
CA ARG A 633 12.16 33.50 -30.22
C ARG A 633 13.09 33.04 -29.11
N CYS A 634 14.20 33.74 -28.96
CA CYS A 634 15.16 33.43 -27.91
C CYS A 634 15.24 34.58 -26.91
N LEU A 635 15.35 34.24 -25.63
CA LEU A 635 15.65 35.16 -24.54
C LEU A 635 17.06 34.82 -24.02
N ALA A 636 17.98 35.77 -24.14
CA ALA A 636 19.33 35.64 -23.63
C ALA A 636 19.31 35.75 -22.10
N ALA A 637 19.47 34.61 -21.43
CA ALA A 637 19.63 34.58 -19.99
C ALA A 637 21.07 34.92 -19.61
N ALA A 638 21.28 35.60 -18.47
CA ALA A 638 22.62 35.91 -18.00
C ALA A 638 23.37 34.61 -17.63
N ASP A 639 24.63 34.46 -18.02
CA ASP A 639 25.43 33.32 -17.54
C ASP A 639 25.75 33.54 -16.05
N SER A 640 25.02 32.85 -15.18
CA SER A 640 25.09 32.96 -13.73
C SER A 640 26.17 32.09 -13.10
N ARG A 641 26.87 31.28 -13.90
CA ARG A 641 27.91 30.37 -13.40
C ARG A 641 29.13 31.17 -12.96
N HIS A 642 29.68 30.79 -11.81
CA HIS A 642 30.91 31.37 -11.31
C HIS A 642 32.04 31.33 -12.37
N LEU A 643 32.75 32.42 -12.66
CA LEU A 643 32.84 33.71 -11.96
C LEU A 643 31.83 34.79 -12.41
N LEU A 644 30.99 34.51 -13.40
CA LEU A 644 30.13 35.48 -14.08
C LEU A 644 28.87 35.86 -13.28
N ARG A 645 28.89 35.67 -11.95
CA ARG A 645 27.73 35.90 -11.09
C ARG A 645 27.26 37.36 -11.18
N PRO A 646 25.95 37.62 -11.31
CA PRO A 646 25.38 38.95 -11.12
C PRO A 646 25.64 39.48 -9.70
N ASP A 647 25.65 40.80 -9.53
CA ASP A 647 25.83 41.44 -8.21
C ASP A 647 24.61 41.27 -7.27
N GLN A 648 23.46 40.85 -7.82
CA GLN A 648 22.22 40.64 -7.07
C GLN A 648 22.07 39.15 -6.68
N GLY A 649 21.06 38.78 -5.88
CA GLY A 649 20.77 37.40 -5.47
C GLY A 649 19.98 36.59 -6.52
N PHE A 650 19.91 35.27 -6.37
CA PHE A 650 19.19 34.34 -7.28
C PHE A 650 17.78 34.85 -7.65
N GLU A 651 17.04 35.31 -6.65
CA GLU A 651 15.67 35.78 -6.76
C GLU A 651 15.54 36.97 -7.70
N ALA A 652 16.53 37.87 -7.68
CA ALA A 652 16.52 39.07 -8.51
C ALA A 652 16.76 38.74 -9.98
N SER A 653 17.67 37.80 -10.27
CA SER A 653 17.88 37.34 -11.64
C SER A 653 16.73 36.51 -12.17
N LEU A 654 16.11 35.68 -11.33
CA LEU A 654 14.89 34.96 -11.69
C LEU A 654 13.76 35.96 -12.00
N ALA A 655 13.55 36.96 -11.15
CA ALA A 655 12.55 38.01 -11.35
C ALA A 655 12.81 38.81 -12.64
N HIS A 656 14.05 39.22 -12.90
CA HIS A 656 14.42 39.91 -14.12
C HIS A 656 14.14 39.07 -15.38
N CYS A 657 14.43 37.77 -15.33
CA CYS A 657 14.10 36.87 -16.44
C CYS A 657 12.58 36.73 -16.61
N LEU A 658 11.81 36.61 -15.53
CA LEU A 658 10.35 36.54 -15.58
C LEU A 658 9.71 37.82 -16.15
N ASP A 659 10.23 38.99 -15.79
CA ASP A 659 9.82 40.28 -16.36
C ASP A 659 10.09 40.34 -17.86
N ALA A 660 11.25 39.84 -18.30
CA ALA A 660 11.59 39.76 -19.71
C ALA A 660 10.69 38.77 -20.47
N VAL A 661 10.36 37.62 -19.87
CA VAL A 661 9.38 36.67 -20.43
C VAL A 661 8.00 37.33 -20.54
N GLU A 662 7.57 38.10 -19.54
CA GLU A 662 6.31 38.83 -19.58
C GLU A 662 6.26 39.86 -20.71
N LEU A 663 7.35 40.61 -20.92
CA LEU A 663 7.44 41.53 -22.05
C LEU A 663 7.28 40.79 -23.38
N ARG A 664 7.94 39.62 -23.54
CA ARG A 664 7.81 38.78 -24.74
C ARG A 664 6.42 38.19 -24.92
N ALA A 665 5.76 37.80 -23.84
CA ALA A 665 4.40 37.28 -23.86
C ALA A 665 3.40 38.35 -24.33
N ARG A 666 3.59 39.60 -23.92
CA ARG A 666 2.76 40.76 -24.34
C ARG A 666 2.95 41.11 -25.81
N GLU A 667 4.16 40.97 -26.35
CA GLU A 667 4.44 41.16 -27.78
C GLU A 667 3.72 40.11 -28.64
N ARG A 668 3.80 38.84 -28.22
CA ARG A 668 3.15 37.71 -28.89
C ARG A 668 3.11 36.52 -27.93
N SER A 669 2.00 35.79 -27.90
CA SER A 669 1.91 34.55 -27.12
C SER A 669 2.94 33.51 -27.61
N PHE A 670 3.33 32.62 -26.71
CA PHE A 670 4.12 31.43 -27.01
C PHE A 670 3.35 30.20 -26.56
N ASP A 671 3.46 29.11 -27.32
CA ASP A 671 2.79 27.85 -27.04
C ASP A 671 3.71 26.88 -26.27
N VAL A 672 5.03 27.04 -26.48
CA VAL A 672 6.07 26.18 -25.92
C VAL A 672 7.20 27.02 -25.35
N VAL A 673 7.64 26.71 -24.13
CA VAL A 673 8.80 27.31 -23.50
C VAL A 673 9.84 26.23 -23.23
N LEU A 674 11.08 26.49 -23.66
CA LEU A 674 12.24 25.64 -23.45
C LEU A 674 13.23 26.38 -22.55
N SER A 675 13.68 25.74 -21.47
CA SER A 675 14.68 26.31 -20.58
C SER A 675 15.97 25.49 -20.59
N ALA A 676 17.09 26.19 -20.69
CA ALA A 676 18.45 25.67 -20.59
C ALA A 676 19.36 26.69 -19.88
N TRP A 677 19.02 26.95 -18.61
CA TRP A 677 19.60 27.95 -17.72
C TRP A 677 19.98 27.38 -16.34
N GLY A 678 20.14 26.06 -16.24
CA GLY A 678 20.73 25.40 -15.08
C GLY A 678 19.84 25.48 -13.84
N ALA A 679 20.33 26.04 -12.74
CA ALA A 679 19.60 26.12 -11.46
C ALA A 679 18.24 26.84 -11.59
N TYR A 680 18.08 27.68 -12.60
CA TYR A 680 16.86 28.44 -12.85
C TYR A 680 15.80 27.64 -13.63
N ASP A 681 16.14 26.50 -14.23
CA ASP A 681 15.25 25.77 -15.14
C ASP A 681 13.92 25.37 -14.49
N LEU A 682 13.96 24.76 -13.31
CA LEU A 682 12.75 24.28 -12.63
C LEU A 682 11.89 25.44 -12.09
N PRO A 683 12.42 26.41 -11.32
CA PRO A 683 11.61 27.53 -10.84
C PRO A 683 11.04 28.41 -11.95
N LEU A 684 11.77 28.55 -13.07
CA LEU A 684 11.33 29.32 -14.21
C LEU A 684 10.18 28.61 -14.94
N CYS A 685 10.30 27.30 -15.18
CA CYS A 685 9.23 26.51 -15.78
C CYS A 685 7.98 26.48 -14.91
N GLU A 686 8.12 26.35 -13.59
CA GLU A 686 6.98 26.42 -12.64
C GLU A 686 6.22 27.73 -12.80
N ALA A 687 6.94 28.85 -12.70
CA ALA A 687 6.34 30.17 -12.70
C ALA A 687 5.68 30.50 -14.05
N ILE A 688 6.33 30.15 -15.16
CA ILE A 688 5.81 30.36 -16.51
C ILE A 688 4.61 29.46 -16.79
N GLY A 689 4.71 28.16 -16.49
CA GLY A 689 3.65 27.19 -16.71
C GLY A 689 2.39 27.57 -15.95
N ARG A 690 2.53 27.95 -14.67
CA ARG A 690 1.42 28.44 -13.84
C ARG A 690 0.80 29.73 -14.36
N ARG A 691 1.60 30.67 -14.88
CA ARG A 691 1.13 32.00 -15.31
C ARG A 691 0.48 32.00 -16.70
N TYR A 692 0.98 31.19 -17.62
CA TYR A 692 0.59 31.25 -19.03
C TYR A 692 -0.07 29.97 -19.56
N GLY A 693 -0.01 28.85 -18.81
CA GLY A 693 -0.60 27.57 -19.24
C GLY A 693 0.01 26.97 -20.50
N CYS A 694 1.21 27.41 -20.89
CA CYS A 694 1.94 26.89 -22.04
C CYS A 694 2.65 25.57 -21.71
N THR A 695 3.07 24.84 -22.75
CA THR A 695 3.92 23.67 -22.57
C THR A 695 5.32 24.11 -22.10
N THR A 696 5.81 23.61 -20.96
CA THR A 696 7.14 23.94 -20.41
C THR A 696 8.06 22.72 -20.45
N LEU A 697 9.28 22.91 -20.98
CA LEU A 697 10.28 21.85 -21.08
C LEU A 697 11.60 22.31 -20.43
N ALA A 698 11.91 21.77 -19.25
CA ALA A 698 13.21 21.91 -18.60
C ALA A 698 14.06 20.66 -18.87
N LEU A 699 14.77 20.63 -19.99
CA LEU A 699 15.56 19.48 -20.44
C LEU A 699 17.08 19.69 -20.27
N GLY A 700 17.48 20.80 -19.63
CA GLY A 700 18.87 21.20 -19.46
C GLY A 700 19.56 21.58 -20.78
N SER A 701 20.88 21.73 -20.73
CA SER A 701 21.70 22.17 -21.88
C SER A 701 21.67 21.22 -23.07
N GLU A 702 21.28 19.96 -22.88
CA GLU A 702 21.15 18.99 -23.97
C GLU A 702 20.09 19.41 -25.00
N VAL A 703 19.07 20.19 -24.61
CA VAL A 703 18.06 20.69 -25.55
C VAL A 703 18.68 21.55 -26.66
N LEU A 704 19.82 22.18 -26.41
CA LEU A 704 20.52 23.03 -27.38
C LEU A 704 21.07 22.21 -28.56
N THR A 705 21.39 20.94 -28.34
CA THR A 705 21.83 20.03 -29.42
C THR A 705 20.73 19.80 -30.45
N ARG A 706 19.46 19.86 -30.04
CA ARG A 706 18.29 19.79 -30.93
C ARG A 706 18.10 21.05 -31.79
N PHE A 707 18.94 22.07 -31.58
CA PHE A 707 19.05 23.26 -32.42
C PHE A 707 20.42 23.38 -33.12
N GLY A 708 21.25 22.32 -33.06
CA GLY A 708 22.56 22.31 -33.70
C GLY A 708 23.60 23.15 -32.99
N VAL A 709 23.37 23.45 -31.70
CA VAL A 709 24.32 24.13 -30.83
C VAL A 709 24.89 23.09 -29.89
N THR A 710 26.20 22.90 -29.96
CA THR A 710 26.90 22.04 -29.01
C THR A 710 26.94 22.77 -27.66
N PRO A 711 26.41 22.20 -26.58
CA PRO A 711 26.62 22.76 -25.26
C PRO A 711 28.12 22.83 -25.00
N GLU A 712 28.60 23.98 -24.56
CA GLU A 712 30.03 24.15 -24.31
C GLU A 712 30.50 23.13 -23.27
N ARG A 713 31.55 22.36 -23.61
CA ARG A 713 32.10 21.34 -22.72
C ARG A 713 32.66 21.99 -21.46
N GLU A 714 32.36 21.38 -20.31
CA GLU A 714 32.81 21.86 -18.99
C GLU A 714 34.34 22.04 -18.89
N ASP A 715 35.11 21.23 -19.63
CA ASP A 715 36.58 21.28 -19.66
C ASP A 715 37.15 22.44 -20.47
N GLU A 716 36.44 22.92 -21.50
CA GLU A 716 36.92 23.99 -22.40
C GLU A 716 36.79 25.39 -21.76
N ARG A 717 35.89 25.57 -20.79
CA ARG A 717 35.67 26.85 -20.09
C ARG A 717 36.59 27.08 -18.89
N LEU A 718 37.14 26.01 -18.32
CA LEU A 718 38.00 26.10 -17.13
C LEU A 718 39.47 26.34 -17.46
N GLN A 719 39.87 26.19 -18.73
CA GLN A 719 41.17 26.67 -19.20
C GLN A 719 41.07 28.17 -19.50
N PRO A 720 41.92 29.02 -18.90
CA PRO A 720 41.96 30.42 -19.28
C PRO A 720 42.33 30.50 -20.76
N ASN A 721 41.54 31.26 -21.51
CA ASN A 721 41.94 31.71 -22.83
C ASN A 721 43.25 32.50 -22.65
N PRO A 722 44.42 32.04 -23.15
CA PRO A 722 45.70 32.72 -22.90
C PRO A 722 45.79 34.12 -23.55
N GLY A 723 44.75 34.55 -24.27
CA GLY A 723 44.66 35.84 -24.96
C GLY A 723 43.94 36.97 -24.22
N LEU A 724 43.47 36.79 -22.98
CA LEU A 724 42.80 37.84 -22.20
C LEU A 724 43.49 38.11 -20.86
N ALA A 725 44.82 38.23 -20.92
CA ALA A 725 45.60 38.96 -19.93
C ALA A 725 46.12 40.24 -20.60
N LEU A 726 45.32 41.30 -20.55
CA LEU A 726 45.75 42.70 -20.66
C LEU A 726 44.73 43.60 -19.95
#